data_AF-M0NMW8-F1
#
_entry.id   AF-M0NMW8-F1
#
_cell.length_a   1.000
_cell.length_b   1.000
_cell.length_c   1.000
_cell.angle_alpha   90.00
_cell.angle_beta   90.00
_cell.angle_gamma   90.00
#
_symmetry.space_group_name_H-M   'P 1'
#
loop_
_entity.id
_entity.type
_entity.pdbx_description
1 polymer ?
#
loop_
_entity_poly.entity_id
_entity_poly.type
_entity_poly.pdbx_seq_one_letter_code
_entity_poly.pdbx_strand_id
1 'polypeptide(L)'
;MSTHPTIDDATIEESIDSAATTVGSVWPIHSFVTANPLSGFEDVPFGEAVTQAADLLGGRGYPSRETFRAALDDGRIDRETLESELADRGYEAEPEAALERVDGSAESETPGDEADTDAERVDRVLTKWLSAFLDEGHATWSMPNREDGFYAAFRGVAAHDGEVPDEVSESLPETPTEAIETALEPYPDSQWVPVFEEQLAALPGWTGFIKQRVDDEGTWQSAHPITLADYLAVRLALLDGFGVDIEPSVGPGTADADPTDEIAEAFLSAWEATYRSAVVDRVAAEGRERDEERERPDGDQSERPDAQLVFCIDTRSEVIRRHVEAAGEYETHGYAGFFGVPMEYQGYDAETPVDACPPILEPQHRISEVPTGGDARERHDRRSSVREVAGEVVKKLKTNPASAFGFVENAGSGYGLALAARTLVPGRVRDLLGTVDDAVPDEHEFCEQIVQHQHTRADGLPVGLTREERVEYAATAFDLMGWTEFGRLVAFVGHASETTNNPYDSSLDCGACAGNPGGPNARVLAEICNDPDVTAALRDRGFEIPEDTVFLAGEHNTTTDEIELYGDAPESHADDLAQLRADLDDAREGATAERVGPDAEGSAVRETERRAGDWAETRPEWGLAGNAGFVVGPRELTSDLDLDGRAFLHSYDWSTDPDGDALEAILAGPMVVTQWINAQYYFSTVDNAAYGSGSKATHNPVGNVGVYQGNGGDLMTGLPRQSLMAADDEPYHQPLRLSTVVHAPVERVTDALADHEEVTELLDNDWLSLTVVDPTRDHRAFEYERDSEWQPASEPTASEPSATEPEAPTAPEREHAPAAADD
;
A
#
# COMPACT_ATOMS: atom_id res chain seq x y z
N MET A 1 36.26 41.62 21.67
CA MET A 1 35.91 40.25 22.10
C MET A 1 34.46 40.30 22.49
N SER A 2 33.61 40.37 21.48
CA SER A 2 32.18 40.16 21.61
C SER A 2 32.02 38.64 21.55
N THR A 3 31.50 38.06 22.61
CA THR A 3 31.02 36.68 22.62
C THR A 3 29.74 36.66 21.79
N HIS A 4 29.80 36.10 20.58
CA HIS A 4 28.58 35.59 19.94
C HIS A 4 28.00 34.52 20.88
N PRO A 5 26.68 34.46 21.06
CA PRO A 5 26.07 33.33 21.73
C PRO A 5 26.35 32.11 20.86
N THR A 6 26.99 31.09 21.44
CA THR A 6 26.97 29.75 20.84
C THR A 6 25.50 29.36 20.74
N ILE A 7 25.06 28.98 19.55
CA ILE A 7 23.75 28.35 19.35
C ILE A 7 23.73 27.07 20.21
N ASP A 8 22.59 26.74 20.79
CA ASP A 8 22.45 25.51 21.56
C ASP A 8 22.16 24.37 20.58
N ASP A 9 22.96 23.30 20.59
CA ASP A 9 22.79 22.12 19.71
C ASP A 9 21.33 21.62 19.73
N ALA A 10 20.69 21.68 20.91
CA ALA A 10 19.29 21.32 21.11
C ALA A 10 18.29 22.17 20.30
N THR A 11 18.60 23.44 20.01
CA THR A 11 17.73 24.31 19.20
C THR A 11 17.79 23.95 17.72
N ILE A 12 18.95 23.51 17.22
CA ILE A 12 19.08 23.05 15.82
C ILE A 12 18.35 21.73 15.65
N GLU A 13 18.56 20.77 16.56
CA GLU A 13 17.86 19.47 16.54
C GLU A 13 16.34 19.66 16.58
N GLU A 14 15.82 20.48 17.51
CA GLU A 14 14.38 20.78 17.60
C GLU A 14 13.84 21.43 16.32
N SER A 15 14.63 22.28 15.66
CA SER A 15 14.25 22.91 14.39
C SER A 15 14.22 21.91 13.23
N ILE A 16 15.14 20.94 13.21
CA ILE A 16 15.17 19.86 12.21
C ILE A 16 13.98 18.93 12.42
N ASP A 17 13.70 18.54 13.66
CA ASP A 17 12.56 17.68 13.99
C ASP A 17 11.23 18.34 13.61
N SER A 18 11.10 19.66 13.87
CA SER A 18 9.94 20.44 13.42
C SER A 18 9.81 20.43 11.90
N ALA A 19 10.89 20.69 11.17
CA ALA A 19 10.86 20.73 9.70
C ALA A 19 10.59 19.34 9.09
N ALA A 20 11.06 18.27 9.73
CA ALA A 20 10.90 16.89 9.27
C ALA A 20 9.44 16.39 9.31
N THR A 21 8.55 17.12 9.98
CA THR A 21 7.10 16.82 9.95
C THR A 21 6.52 17.03 8.54
N THR A 22 7.05 17.97 7.75
CA THR A 22 6.55 18.29 6.39
C THR A 22 6.83 17.22 5.34
N VAL A 23 7.69 16.23 5.63
CA VAL A 23 8.01 15.12 4.72
C VAL A 23 7.56 13.80 5.34
N GLY A 24 6.77 13.03 4.59
CA GLY A 24 6.33 11.69 4.97
C GLY A 24 7.46 10.67 5.02
N SER A 25 7.32 9.64 5.85
CA SER A 25 8.24 8.51 5.87
C SER A 25 8.15 7.70 4.58
N VAL A 26 9.28 7.13 4.12
CA VAL A 26 9.35 6.29 2.91
C VAL A 26 10.01 4.97 3.28
N TRP A 27 9.33 3.87 2.96
CA TRP A 27 9.79 2.52 3.28
C TRP A 27 10.66 1.94 2.17
N PRO A 28 11.55 0.98 2.49
CA PRO A 28 12.34 0.30 1.48
C PRO A 28 11.43 -0.46 0.50
N ILE A 29 11.79 -0.47 -0.77
CA ILE A 29 10.98 -1.06 -1.85
C ILE A 29 10.74 -2.57 -1.73
N HIS A 30 11.55 -3.29 -0.94
CA HIS A 30 11.34 -4.72 -0.66
C HIS A 30 10.26 -4.99 0.41
N SER A 31 9.87 -3.96 1.17
CA SER A 31 8.76 -3.99 2.14
C SER A 31 7.95 -2.71 1.96
N PHE A 32 7.38 -2.54 0.76
CA PHE A 32 6.69 -1.31 0.39
C PHE A 32 5.41 -1.14 1.19
N VAL A 33 5.39 -0.11 2.02
CA VAL A 33 4.21 0.33 2.76
C VAL A 33 3.58 1.52 2.04
N THR A 34 2.28 1.44 1.80
CA THR A 34 1.49 2.56 1.29
C THR A 34 1.33 3.63 2.36
N ALA A 35 1.54 4.90 1.99
CA ALA A 35 1.36 6.03 2.89
C ALA A 35 0.76 7.23 2.17
N ASN A 36 0.20 8.17 2.94
CA ASN A 36 -0.19 9.47 2.40
C ASN A 36 1.08 10.31 2.12
N PRO A 37 1.35 10.69 0.85
CA PRO A 37 2.48 11.56 0.51
C PRO A 37 2.43 12.92 1.21
N LEU A 38 1.24 13.36 1.59
CA LEU A 38 0.99 14.62 2.30
C LEU A 38 0.64 14.42 3.80
N SER A 39 1.06 13.30 4.39
CA SER A 39 0.85 13.01 5.83
C SER A 39 1.34 14.12 6.76
N GLY A 40 2.34 14.90 6.34
CA GLY A 40 2.84 16.07 7.09
C GLY A 40 1.90 17.28 7.14
N PHE A 41 0.75 17.23 6.48
CA PHE A 41 -0.22 18.31 6.37
C PHE A 41 -1.63 17.89 6.80
N GLU A 42 -1.79 16.72 7.43
CA GLU A 42 -3.10 16.18 7.84
C GLU A 42 -3.77 17.01 8.96
N ASP A 43 -3.02 17.88 9.64
CA ASP A 43 -3.47 18.79 10.69
C ASP A 43 -4.24 20.02 10.18
N VAL A 44 -4.23 20.26 8.86
CA VAL A 44 -4.99 21.33 8.21
C VAL A 44 -6.01 20.77 7.21
N PRO A 45 -7.07 21.54 6.86
CA PRO A 45 -8.06 21.11 5.88
C PRO A 45 -7.42 20.73 4.53
N PHE A 46 -7.94 19.69 3.88
CA PHE A 46 -7.40 19.12 2.65
C PHE A 46 -7.03 20.18 1.59
N GLY A 47 -7.92 21.15 1.32
CA GLY A 47 -7.66 22.22 0.36
C GLY A 47 -6.49 23.14 0.73
N GLU A 48 -6.29 23.38 2.03
CA GLU A 48 -5.11 24.12 2.52
C GLU A 48 -3.85 23.25 2.42
N ALA A 49 -3.94 21.97 2.80
CA ALA A 49 -2.84 21.01 2.73
C ALA A 49 -2.26 20.88 1.31
N VAL A 50 -3.12 20.70 0.30
CA VAL A 50 -2.67 20.59 -1.09
C VAL A 50 -2.01 21.87 -1.60
N THR A 51 -2.47 23.03 -1.14
CA THR A 51 -1.87 24.32 -1.52
C THR A 51 -0.48 24.47 -0.90
N GLN A 52 -0.36 24.20 0.40
CA GLN A 52 0.93 24.23 1.11
C GLN A 52 1.92 23.21 0.54
N ALA A 53 1.45 22.00 0.23
CA ALA A 53 2.26 20.95 -0.38
C ALA A 53 2.70 21.31 -1.81
N ALA A 54 1.84 21.94 -2.61
CA ALA A 54 2.21 22.39 -3.96
C ALA A 54 3.31 23.47 -3.91
N ASP A 55 3.25 24.38 -2.93
CA ASP A 55 4.28 25.40 -2.73
C ASP A 55 5.62 24.80 -2.27
N LEU A 56 5.59 23.76 -1.42
CA LEU A 56 6.80 23.17 -0.83
C LEU A 56 7.41 22.01 -1.64
N LEU A 57 6.60 21.01 -1.99
CA LEU A 57 7.00 19.79 -2.69
C LEU A 57 6.88 19.90 -4.21
N GLY A 58 6.09 20.88 -4.69
CA GLY A 58 5.62 20.91 -6.06
C GLY A 58 4.51 19.89 -6.33
N GLY A 59 4.00 19.90 -7.57
CA GLY A 59 2.93 19.00 -8.02
C GLY A 59 1.52 19.57 -7.82
N ARG A 60 0.55 18.99 -8.52
CA ARG A 60 -0.88 19.33 -8.38
C ARG A 60 -1.52 18.49 -7.28
N GLY A 61 -2.39 19.09 -6.45
CA GLY A 61 -3.18 18.35 -5.46
C GLY A 61 -4.57 17.88 -5.94
N TYR A 62 -5.04 18.38 -7.09
CA TYR A 62 -6.33 18.03 -7.68
C TYR A 62 -6.18 17.40 -9.07
N PRO A 63 -7.11 16.51 -9.48
CA PRO A 63 -7.15 15.92 -10.81
C PRO A 63 -7.12 16.97 -11.93
N SER A 64 -6.54 16.59 -13.08
CA SER A 64 -6.50 17.48 -14.25
C SER A 64 -7.89 17.78 -14.79
N ARG A 65 -8.02 18.88 -15.53
CA ARG A 65 -9.26 19.22 -16.25
C ARG A 65 -9.70 18.08 -17.17
N GLU A 66 -8.78 17.39 -17.83
CA GLU A 66 -9.10 16.25 -18.70
C GLU A 66 -9.71 15.09 -17.91
N THR A 67 -9.21 14.83 -16.70
CA THR A 67 -9.74 13.79 -15.81
C THR A 67 -11.16 14.13 -15.35
N PHE A 68 -11.38 15.37 -14.90
CA PHE A 68 -12.73 15.83 -14.52
C PHE A 68 -13.68 15.88 -15.72
N ARG A 69 -13.21 16.26 -16.91
CA ARG A 69 -14.02 16.22 -18.14
C ARG A 69 -14.49 14.81 -18.45
N ALA A 70 -13.58 13.83 -18.41
CA ALA A 70 -13.92 12.43 -18.63
C ALA A 70 -14.94 11.93 -17.59
N ALA A 71 -14.73 12.24 -16.30
CA ALA A 71 -15.65 11.85 -15.24
C ALA A 71 -17.05 12.48 -15.41
N LEU A 72 -17.13 13.73 -15.87
CA LEU A 72 -18.40 14.41 -16.17
C LEU A 72 -19.10 13.84 -17.42
N ASP A 73 -18.34 13.56 -18.48
CA ASP A 73 -18.85 13.00 -19.74
C ASP A 73 -19.36 11.55 -19.56
N ASP A 74 -18.67 10.77 -18.72
CA ASP A 74 -19.04 9.39 -18.36
C ASP A 74 -20.18 9.32 -17.33
N GLY A 75 -20.65 10.47 -16.81
CA GLY A 75 -21.72 10.53 -15.80
C GLY A 75 -21.30 10.07 -14.40
N ARG A 76 -19.99 9.99 -14.13
CA ARG A 76 -19.45 9.67 -12.80
C ARG A 76 -19.54 10.86 -11.85
N ILE A 77 -19.67 12.08 -12.39
CA ILE A 77 -20.02 13.28 -11.65
C ILE A 77 -21.47 13.62 -11.99
N ASP A 78 -22.35 13.57 -10.99
CA ASP A 78 -23.71 14.06 -11.14
C ASP A 78 -23.71 15.59 -11.33
N ARG A 79 -24.41 16.05 -12.36
CA ARG A 79 -24.42 17.47 -12.76
C ARG A 79 -25.16 18.34 -11.76
N GLU A 80 -26.24 17.84 -11.15
CA GLU A 80 -27.04 18.61 -10.19
C GLU A 80 -26.25 18.78 -8.89
N THR A 81 -25.59 17.71 -8.43
CA THR A 81 -24.65 17.78 -7.31
C THR A 81 -23.54 18.80 -7.59
N LEU A 82 -22.89 18.74 -8.76
CA LEU A 82 -21.84 19.68 -9.12
C LEU A 82 -22.32 21.14 -9.18
N GLU A 83 -23.51 21.41 -9.73
CA GLU A 83 -24.09 22.74 -9.73
C GLU A 83 -24.32 23.27 -8.30
N SER A 84 -24.73 22.40 -7.35
CA SER A 84 -24.85 22.76 -5.94
C SER A 84 -23.50 23.09 -5.31
N GLU A 85 -22.50 22.22 -5.50
CA GLU A 85 -21.14 22.40 -4.96
C GLU A 85 -20.48 23.69 -5.44
N LEU A 86 -20.67 24.05 -6.71
CA LEU A 86 -20.21 25.31 -7.30
C LEU A 86 -20.97 26.51 -6.71
N ALA A 87 -22.29 26.41 -6.58
CA ALA A 87 -23.13 27.49 -6.06
C ALA A 87 -22.82 27.80 -4.58
N ASP A 88 -22.58 26.78 -3.76
CA ASP A 88 -22.25 26.92 -2.34
C ASP A 88 -20.88 27.61 -2.14
N ARG A 89 -19.95 27.42 -3.08
CA ARG A 89 -18.67 28.14 -3.16
C ARG A 89 -18.76 29.49 -3.88
N GLY A 90 -19.96 29.92 -4.30
CA GLY A 90 -20.20 31.23 -4.91
C GLY A 90 -19.91 31.32 -6.42
N TYR A 91 -19.81 30.18 -7.11
CA TYR A 91 -19.61 30.10 -8.55
C TYR A 91 -20.94 29.84 -9.28
N GLU A 92 -21.51 30.87 -9.92
CA GLU A 92 -22.76 30.75 -10.72
C GLU A 92 -22.51 30.33 -12.19
N ALA A 93 -21.41 29.62 -12.46
CA ALA A 93 -21.03 29.21 -13.81
C ALA A 93 -21.60 27.82 -14.15
N GLU A 94 -21.96 27.60 -15.42
CA GLU A 94 -22.27 26.26 -15.92
C GLU A 94 -21.04 25.35 -15.72
N PRO A 95 -21.22 24.06 -15.38
CA PRO A 95 -20.13 23.12 -15.14
C PRO A 95 -19.02 23.15 -16.19
N GLU A 96 -19.37 23.11 -17.47
CA GLU A 96 -18.38 23.11 -18.56
C GLU A 96 -17.57 24.42 -18.62
N ALA A 97 -18.16 25.55 -18.20
CA ALA A 97 -17.46 26.84 -18.15
C ALA A 97 -16.59 26.98 -16.90
N ALA A 98 -16.99 26.39 -15.78
CA ALA A 98 -16.18 26.30 -14.57
C ALA A 98 -14.94 25.42 -14.81
N LEU A 99 -15.14 24.28 -15.49
CA LEU A 99 -14.07 23.33 -15.82
C LEU A 99 -12.93 23.95 -16.64
N GLU A 100 -13.23 24.86 -17.57
CA GLU A 100 -12.19 25.56 -18.34
C GLU A 100 -11.26 26.47 -17.50
N ARG A 101 -11.57 26.65 -16.21
CA ARG A 101 -10.74 27.39 -15.27
C ARG A 101 -9.79 26.50 -14.47
N VAL A 102 -10.01 25.18 -14.44
CA VAL A 102 -9.32 24.20 -13.57
C VAL A 102 -7.83 23.99 -13.90
N ASP A 103 -7.32 24.52 -15.02
CA ASP A 103 -5.89 24.41 -15.38
C ASP A 103 -5.27 25.76 -15.81
N GLY A 104 -5.74 26.86 -15.22
CA GLY A 104 -5.24 28.21 -15.57
C GLY A 104 -3.74 28.45 -15.30
N SER A 105 -3.09 27.57 -14.52
CA SER A 105 -1.76 27.77 -13.95
C SER A 105 -0.77 26.61 -14.14
N ALA A 106 -1.18 25.44 -14.67
CA ALA A 106 -0.42 24.19 -14.54
C ALA A 106 0.20 23.60 -15.82
N GLU A 107 0.36 24.37 -16.90
CA GLU A 107 1.42 24.09 -17.88
C GLU A 107 2.68 24.84 -17.44
N SER A 108 3.31 24.40 -16.35
CA SER A 108 4.70 24.76 -16.09
C SER A 108 5.51 24.25 -17.28
N GLU A 109 6.03 25.20 -18.05
CA GLU A 109 6.86 24.94 -19.22
C GLU A 109 7.89 23.88 -18.86
N THR A 110 7.90 22.76 -19.60
CA THR A 110 9.00 21.79 -19.54
C THR A 110 10.31 22.56 -19.60
N PRO A 111 11.23 22.45 -18.61
CA PRO A 111 12.50 23.14 -18.68
C PRO A 111 13.22 22.68 -19.96
N GLY A 112 13.15 23.52 -20.98
CA GLY A 112 13.70 23.20 -22.27
C GLY A 112 15.19 23.39 -22.25
N ASP A 113 15.98 22.32 -22.33
CA ASP A 113 17.39 22.33 -22.74
C ASP A 113 18.23 23.47 -22.08
N GLU A 114 18.02 23.76 -20.79
CA GLU A 114 18.86 24.66 -20.01
C GLU A 114 19.93 23.85 -19.26
N ALA A 115 21.13 24.41 -19.15
CA ALA A 115 22.26 23.75 -18.51
C ALA A 115 21.94 23.46 -17.03
N ASP A 116 22.33 22.28 -16.51
CA ASP A 116 22.19 21.90 -15.09
C ASP A 116 22.42 23.11 -14.19
N THR A 117 21.37 23.52 -13.49
CA THR A 117 21.42 24.52 -12.44
C THR A 117 22.38 24.06 -11.35
N ASP A 118 22.98 25.00 -10.62
CA ASP A 118 23.92 24.64 -9.56
C ASP A 118 23.23 23.85 -8.42
N ALA A 119 21.91 24.02 -8.22
CA ALA A 119 21.09 23.21 -7.32
C ALA A 119 20.98 21.73 -7.78
N GLU A 120 20.71 21.47 -9.06
CA GLU A 120 20.69 20.09 -9.59
C GLU A 120 22.07 19.41 -9.49
N ARG A 121 23.16 20.20 -9.50
CA ARG A 121 24.50 19.66 -9.22
C ARG A 121 24.66 19.21 -7.78
N VAL A 122 24.11 19.95 -6.81
CA VAL A 122 24.06 19.55 -5.40
C VAL A 122 23.36 18.20 -5.28
N ASP A 123 22.15 18.10 -5.84
CA ASP A 123 21.33 16.88 -5.75
C ASP A 123 22.03 15.68 -6.38
N ARG A 124 22.63 15.84 -7.56
CA ARG A 124 23.41 14.77 -8.20
C ARG A 124 24.58 14.28 -7.34
N VAL A 125 25.33 15.19 -6.71
CA VAL A 125 26.46 14.80 -5.86
C VAL A 125 25.95 14.11 -4.60
N LEU A 126 24.93 14.67 -3.96
CA LEU A 126 24.37 14.15 -2.72
C LEU A 126 23.73 12.77 -2.91
N THR A 127 22.85 12.61 -3.89
CA THR A 127 22.13 11.35 -4.19
C THR A 127 23.09 10.21 -4.56
N LYS A 128 24.19 10.51 -5.27
CA LYS A 128 25.27 9.55 -5.55
C LYS A 128 25.88 8.99 -4.25
N TRP A 129 26.14 9.83 -3.27
CA TRP A 129 26.74 9.40 -2.00
C TRP A 129 25.72 8.79 -1.04
N LEU A 130 24.47 9.26 -1.04
CA LEU A 130 23.37 8.63 -0.33
C LEU A 130 23.14 7.20 -0.81
N SER A 131 23.02 6.97 -2.12
CA SER A 131 22.85 5.61 -2.67
C SER A 131 24.02 4.68 -2.36
N ALA A 132 25.26 5.20 -2.33
CA ALA A 132 26.44 4.42 -1.93
C ALA A 132 26.49 4.12 -0.42
N PHE A 133 25.99 5.04 0.41
CA PHE A 133 25.96 4.91 1.87
C PHE A 133 24.78 4.06 2.36
N LEU A 134 23.63 4.13 1.71
CA LEU A 134 22.40 3.47 2.13
C LEU A 134 22.21 2.08 1.51
N ASP A 135 23.14 1.62 0.67
CA ASP A 135 23.13 0.28 0.09
C ASP A 135 23.03 -0.83 1.16
N GLU A 136 22.03 -1.70 0.99
CA GLU A 136 21.73 -2.84 1.87
C GLU A 136 22.33 -4.15 1.33
N GLY A 137 23.61 -4.13 0.97
CA GLY A 137 24.38 -5.33 0.66
C GLY A 137 24.41 -5.76 -0.81
N HIS A 138 23.88 -4.92 -1.72
CA HIS A 138 23.94 -5.19 -3.16
C HIS A 138 25.23 -4.69 -3.81
N ALA A 139 25.81 -3.61 -3.28
CA ALA A 139 27.02 -3.02 -3.83
C ALA A 139 28.19 -4.01 -3.72
N THR A 140 28.84 -4.28 -4.85
CA THR A 140 30.07 -5.10 -4.87
C THR A 140 31.23 -4.41 -4.15
N TRP A 141 31.25 -3.08 -4.16
CA TRP A 141 32.19 -2.25 -3.43
C TRP A 141 31.41 -1.30 -2.54
N SER A 142 31.42 -1.56 -1.24
CA SER A 142 30.81 -0.70 -0.24
C SER A 142 31.58 0.62 -0.13
N MET A 143 30.86 1.71 0.19
CA MET A 143 31.48 2.99 0.53
C MET A 143 32.45 2.82 1.72
N PRO A 144 33.64 3.43 1.71
CA PRO A 144 34.57 3.38 2.83
C PRO A 144 34.02 4.07 4.09
N ASN A 145 34.33 3.52 5.27
CA ASN A 145 34.03 4.09 6.59
C ASN A 145 32.53 4.31 6.87
N ARG A 146 31.62 3.54 6.26
CA ARG A 146 30.17 3.64 6.50
C ARG A 146 29.80 3.44 7.97
N GLU A 147 30.57 2.64 8.68
CA GLU A 147 30.42 2.39 10.12
C GLU A 147 30.60 3.63 11.01
N ASP A 148 31.24 4.68 10.50
CA ASP A 148 31.46 5.93 11.23
C ASP A 148 30.29 6.92 11.07
N GLY A 149 29.27 6.57 10.27
CA GLY A 149 28.10 7.40 9.95
C GLY A 149 28.24 8.23 8.67
N PHE A 150 27.11 8.71 8.13
CA PHE A 150 27.06 9.30 6.78
C PHE A 150 27.97 10.52 6.62
N TYR A 151 27.87 11.51 7.52
CA TYR A 151 28.66 12.74 7.41
C TYR A 151 30.17 12.46 7.48
N ALA A 152 30.60 11.59 8.39
CA ALA A 152 32.00 11.20 8.54
C ALA A 152 32.52 10.43 7.31
N ALA A 153 31.70 9.51 6.77
CA ALA A 153 32.02 8.76 5.56
C ALA A 153 32.15 9.70 4.35
N PHE A 154 31.19 10.62 4.15
CA PHE A 154 31.21 11.62 3.09
C PHE A 154 32.46 12.50 3.17
N ARG A 155 32.78 13.05 4.34
CA ARG A 155 33.99 13.84 4.57
C ARG A 155 35.28 13.07 4.19
N GLY A 156 35.31 11.76 4.45
CA GLY A 156 36.43 10.89 4.10
C GLY A 156 36.63 10.67 2.59
N VAL A 157 35.57 10.81 1.79
CA VAL A 157 35.61 10.57 0.34
C VAL A 157 35.49 11.84 -0.51
N ALA A 158 35.00 12.95 0.05
CA ALA A 158 34.77 14.22 -0.66
C ALA A 158 36.00 14.70 -1.44
N ALA A 159 37.19 14.66 -0.84
CA ALA A 159 38.45 15.06 -1.48
C ALA A 159 38.91 14.13 -2.64
N HIS A 160 38.22 13.02 -2.87
CA HIS A 160 38.47 12.08 -3.96
C HIS A 160 37.44 12.17 -5.08
N ASP A 161 36.42 13.01 -4.92
CA ASP A 161 35.33 13.20 -5.86
C ASP A 161 35.48 14.54 -6.59
N GLY A 162 35.75 14.49 -7.89
CA GLY A 162 35.93 15.70 -8.69
C GLY A 162 34.63 16.48 -8.96
N GLU A 163 33.47 15.95 -8.55
CA GLU A 163 32.20 16.66 -8.62
C GLU A 163 31.89 17.46 -7.34
N VAL A 164 32.63 17.23 -6.25
CA VAL A 164 32.51 18.02 -5.00
C VAL A 164 33.36 19.30 -5.13
N PRO A 165 32.84 20.50 -4.79
CA PRO A 165 33.62 21.72 -4.78
C PRO A 165 34.86 21.62 -3.86
N ASP A 166 35.99 22.19 -4.30
CA ASP A 166 37.26 22.15 -3.55
C ASP A 166 37.07 22.75 -2.16
N GLU A 167 36.33 23.86 -2.06
CA GLU A 167 36.00 24.55 -0.80
C GLU A 167 35.33 23.61 0.22
N VAL A 168 34.37 22.79 -0.22
CA VAL A 168 33.69 21.81 0.63
C VAL A 168 34.66 20.72 1.05
N SER A 169 35.41 20.16 0.10
CA SER A 169 36.34 19.06 0.39
C SER A 169 37.48 19.44 1.36
N GLU A 170 37.88 20.72 1.39
CA GLU A 170 38.99 21.21 2.21
C GLU A 170 38.56 21.75 3.59
N SER A 171 37.30 22.16 3.74
CA SER A 171 36.86 22.97 4.90
C SER A 171 35.66 22.45 5.68
N LEU A 172 35.12 21.27 5.37
CA LEU A 172 34.05 20.64 6.14
C LEU A 172 34.41 20.52 7.65
N PRO A 173 33.56 21.03 8.55
CA PRO A 173 33.70 20.90 10.01
C PRO A 173 33.76 19.45 10.51
N GLU A 174 34.13 19.27 11.79
CA GLU A 174 34.28 17.91 12.34
C GLU A 174 32.95 17.23 12.62
N THR A 175 31.90 18.00 12.93
CA THR A 175 30.56 17.49 13.23
C THR A 175 29.51 18.05 12.25
N PRO A 176 28.39 17.34 12.04
CA PRO A 176 27.29 17.84 11.20
C PRO A 176 26.68 19.13 11.76
N THR A 177 26.51 19.24 13.07
CA THR A 177 25.97 20.44 13.73
C THR A 177 26.82 21.68 13.46
N GLU A 178 28.15 21.59 13.56
CA GLU A 178 29.06 22.72 13.25
C GLU A 178 28.96 23.13 11.77
N ALA A 179 28.71 22.18 10.85
CA ALA A 179 28.51 22.46 9.44
C ALA A 179 27.19 23.19 9.18
N ILE A 180 26.11 22.75 9.82
CA ILE A 180 24.80 23.41 9.77
C ILE A 180 24.89 24.83 10.35
N GLU A 181 25.51 25.01 11.52
CA GLU A 181 25.73 26.33 12.13
C GLU A 181 26.48 27.28 11.19
N THR A 182 27.51 26.77 10.51
CA THR A 182 28.31 27.58 9.58
C THR A 182 27.47 28.04 8.39
N ALA A 183 26.64 27.16 7.82
CA ALA A 183 25.74 27.49 6.72
C ALA A 183 24.64 28.48 7.12
N LEU A 184 24.17 28.40 8.38
CA LEU A 184 23.10 29.26 8.91
C LEU A 184 23.58 30.59 9.50
N GLU A 185 24.89 30.81 9.71
CA GLU A 185 25.44 32.08 10.26
C GLU A 185 24.85 33.37 9.63
N PRO A 186 24.56 33.42 8.30
CA PRO A 186 23.95 34.59 7.67
C PRO A 186 22.47 34.84 8.01
N TYR A 187 21.75 33.83 8.52
CA TYR A 187 20.29 33.82 8.65
C TYR A 187 19.82 33.91 10.13
N PRO A 188 18.77 34.68 10.44
CA PRO A 188 18.17 34.71 11.77
C PRO A 188 17.50 33.38 12.13
N ASP A 189 17.49 33.05 13.43
CA ASP A 189 16.89 31.82 13.99
C ASP A 189 15.44 31.57 13.54
N SER A 190 14.67 32.64 13.28
CA SER A 190 13.28 32.53 12.79
C SER A 190 13.15 31.98 11.37
N GLN A 191 14.24 31.88 10.61
CA GLN A 191 14.26 31.33 9.25
C GLN A 191 14.77 29.89 9.20
N TRP A 192 15.30 29.33 10.30
CA TRP A 192 15.92 28.00 10.25
C TRP A 192 14.95 26.89 9.87
N VAL A 193 13.76 26.86 10.48
CA VAL A 193 12.72 25.86 10.17
C VAL A 193 12.30 25.94 8.70
N PRO A 194 11.90 27.10 8.14
CA PRO A 194 11.62 27.21 6.70
C PRO A 194 12.77 26.79 5.78
N VAL A 195 14.02 27.12 6.14
CA VAL A 195 15.20 26.65 5.37
C VAL A 195 15.27 25.13 5.38
N PHE A 196 15.11 24.51 6.55
CA PHE A 196 15.15 23.06 6.68
C PHE A 196 13.98 22.38 5.97
N GLU A 197 12.76 22.94 6.03
CA GLU A 197 11.60 22.43 5.30
C GLU A 197 11.88 22.36 3.80
N GLU A 198 12.34 23.46 3.18
CA GLU A 198 12.70 23.46 1.75
C GLU A 198 13.85 22.50 1.43
N GLN A 199 14.86 22.39 2.31
CA GLN A 199 15.99 21.50 2.07
C GLN A 199 15.64 20.02 2.24
N LEU A 200 14.67 19.68 3.10
CA LEU A 200 14.17 18.33 3.25
C LEU A 200 13.21 17.96 2.11
N ALA A 201 12.38 18.92 1.69
CA ALA A 201 11.42 18.83 0.58
C ALA A 201 12.09 18.80 -0.81
N ALA A 202 13.38 19.13 -0.92
CA ALA A 202 14.09 19.09 -2.20
C ALA A 202 14.42 17.66 -2.68
N LEU A 203 14.52 16.69 -1.75
CA LEU A 203 14.70 15.26 -2.06
C LEU A 203 13.82 14.42 -1.09
N PRO A 204 12.48 14.55 -1.17
CA PRO A 204 11.55 13.99 -0.20
C PRO A 204 11.63 12.45 -0.11
N GLY A 205 11.99 11.77 -1.19
CA GLY A 205 12.20 10.33 -1.19
C GLY A 205 13.39 9.90 -0.32
N TRP A 206 14.55 10.54 -0.50
CA TRP A 206 15.73 10.26 0.33
C TRP A 206 15.53 10.69 1.79
N THR A 207 14.94 11.86 2.03
CA THR A 207 14.74 12.37 3.39
C THR A 207 13.68 11.58 4.14
N GLY A 208 12.58 11.21 3.46
CA GLY A 208 11.57 10.30 3.99
C GLY A 208 12.12 8.90 4.30
N PHE A 209 13.05 8.38 3.49
CA PHE A 209 13.71 7.10 3.78
C PHE A 209 14.68 7.20 4.96
N ILE A 210 15.42 8.31 5.08
CA ILE A 210 16.29 8.54 6.25
C ILE A 210 15.44 8.64 7.54
N LYS A 211 14.31 9.34 7.49
CA LYS A 211 13.35 9.43 8.60
C LYS A 211 12.86 8.05 9.03
N GLN A 212 12.33 7.26 8.09
CA GLN A 212 11.87 5.89 8.35
C GLN A 212 12.98 5.01 8.95
N ARG A 213 14.20 5.10 8.41
CA ARG A 213 15.34 4.30 8.86
C ARG A 213 15.81 4.68 10.27
N VAL A 214 15.67 5.95 10.66
CA VAL A 214 15.95 6.41 12.02
C VAL A 214 14.90 5.87 12.98
N ASP A 215 13.62 5.97 12.61
CA ASP A 215 12.48 5.53 13.43
C ASP A 215 12.46 4.01 13.65
N ASP A 216 12.79 3.24 12.62
CA ASP A 216 12.82 1.77 12.64
C ASP A 216 13.94 1.19 13.54
N GLU A 217 15.01 1.96 13.78
CA GLU A 217 16.22 1.53 14.52
C GLU A 217 16.82 0.17 14.04
N GLY A 218 16.50 -0.24 12.81
CA GLY A 218 16.80 -1.58 12.29
C GLY A 218 18.29 -1.91 12.18
N THR A 219 18.57 -3.14 11.75
CA THR A 219 19.94 -3.69 11.67
C THR A 219 20.90 -2.81 10.86
N TRP A 220 20.39 -2.24 9.76
CA TRP A 220 21.15 -1.36 8.87
C TRP A 220 21.42 0.02 9.46
N GLN A 221 20.48 0.58 10.22
CA GLN A 221 20.67 1.84 10.93
C GLN A 221 21.67 1.68 12.08
N SER A 222 21.55 0.58 12.83
CA SER A 222 22.49 0.22 13.90
C SER A 222 23.93 0.01 13.38
N ALA A 223 24.11 -0.56 12.19
CA ALA A 223 25.42 -0.82 11.60
C ALA A 223 26.03 0.40 10.88
N HIS A 224 25.19 1.19 10.21
CA HIS A 224 25.58 2.30 9.34
C HIS A 224 24.63 3.49 9.59
N PRO A 225 24.84 4.25 10.68
CA PRO A 225 23.91 5.27 11.13
C PRO A 225 23.90 6.50 10.21
N ILE A 226 22.72 7.04 9.98
CA ILE A 226 22.49 8.32 9.31
C ILE A 226 21.37 9.07 10.03
N THR A 227 21.45 10.39 10.04
CA THR A 227 20.41 11.27 10.56
C THR A 227 20.04 12.35 9.54
N LEU A 228 18.89 13.02 9.73
CA LEU A 228 18.55 14.20 8.94
C LEU A 228 19.56 15.34 9.13
N ALA A 229 20.20 15.44 10.30
CA ALA A 229 21.31 16.36 10.53
C ALA A 229 22.52 16.04 9.65
N ASP A 230 22.89 14.76 9.48
CA ASP A 230 23.97 14.38 8.56
C ASP A 230 23.64 14.74 7.11
N TYR A 231 22.40 14.50 6.68
CA TYR A 231 21.90 14.88 5.36
C TYR A 231 21.99 16.40 5.14
N LEU A 232 21.41 17.19 6.06
CA LEU A 232 21.36 18.64 5.98
C LEU A 232 22.77 19.24 6.00
N ALA A 233 23.67 18.73 6.85
CA ALA A 233 25.05 19.18 6.91
C ALA A 233 25.78 19.04 5.55
N VAL A 234 25.62 17.89 4.88
CA VAL A 234 26.23 17.67 3.56
C VAL A 234 25.56 18.55 2.50
N ARG A 235 24.22 18.59 2.47
CA ARG A 235 23.45 19.37 1.49
C ARG A 235 23.79 20.86 1.57
N LEU A 236 23.73 21.45 2.76
CA LEU A 236 24.00 22.87 2.99
C LEU A 236 25.45 23.24 2.65
N ALA A 237 26.42 22.37 2.98
CA ALA A 237 27.81 22.58 2.58
C ALA A 237 27.98 22.56 1.06
N LEU A 238 27.31 21.64 0.35
CA LEU A 238 27.33 21.60 -1.11
C LEU A 238 26.67 22.86 -1.70
N LEU A 239 25.52 23.31 -1.18
CA LEU A 239 24.85 24.53 -1.62
C LEU A 239 25.76 25.75 -1.50
N ASP A 240 26.43 25.93 -0.36
CA ASP A 240 27.42 27.00 -0.16
C ASP A 240 28.58 26.88 -1.15
N GLY A 241 29.14 25.67 -1.32
CA GLY A 241 30.24 25.41 -2.25
C GLY A 241 29.91 25.67 -3.72
N PHE A 242 28.66 25.45 -4.12
CA PHE A 242 28.16 25.76 -5.46
C PHE A 242 27.63 27.19 -5.59
N GLY A 243 27.52 27.95 -4.49
CA GLY A 243 27.03 29.33 -4.48
C GLY A 243 25.52 29.46 -4.68
N VAL A 244 24.75 28.47 -4.25
CA VAL A 244 23.29 28.47 -4.26
C VAL A 244 22.78 29.17 -3.00
N ASP A 245 21.86 30.12 -3.15
CA ASP A 245 21.23 30.82 -2.04
C ASP A 245 20.22 29.90 -1.34
N ILE A 246 20.15 29.97 -0.01
CA ILE A 246 19.25 29.15 0.82
C ILE A 246 18.19 30.01 1.51
N GLU A 247 18.02 31.28 1.11
CA GLU A 247 16.91 32.12 1.58
C GLU A 247 15.57 31.46 1.20
N PRO A 248 14.66 31.23 2.17
CA PRO A 248 13.38 30.57 1.90
C PRO A 248 12.59 31.32 0.83
N SER A 249 12.16 30.58 -0.18
CA SER A 249 11.33 31.07 -1.28
C SER A 249 9.88 31.36 -0.83
N VAL A 250 9.41 30.66 0.20
CA VAL A 250 8.08 30.85 0.79
C VAL A 250 8.22 31.38 2.23
N GLY A 251 7.53 32.47 2.53
CA GLY A 251 7.47 33.03 3.89
C GLY A 251 6.28 32.44 4.68
N PRO A 252 6.32 32.43 6.03
CA PRO A 252 5.17 32.00 6.83
C PRO A 252 4.02 33.01 6.66
N GLY A 253 3.07 32.69 5.77
CA GLY A 253 1.96 33.59 5.47
C GLY A 253 0.95 33.00 4.50
N THR A 254 -0.17 32.55 5.06
CA THR A 254 -1.51 32.31 4.47
C THR A 254 -1.50 32.17 2.94
N ALA A 255 -1.51 30.93 2.47
CA ALA A 255 -1.99 30.60 1.16
C ALA A 255 -3.44 31.10 1.05
N ASP A 256 -3.66 32.22 0.35
CA ASP A 256 -5.01 32.59 -0.05
C ASP A 256 -5.45 31.51 -1.05
N ALA A 257 -6.63 30.90 -0.83
CA ALA A 257 -7.17 29.87 -1.72
C ALA A 257 -7.14 30.33 -3.19
N ASP A 258 -6.47 29.56 -4.06
CA ASP A 258 -6.51 29.82 -5.49
C ASP A 258 -7.94 29.55 -5.98
N PRO A 259 -8.61 30.51 -6.65
CA PRO A 259 -9.92 30.27 -7.26
C PRO A 259 -9.96 29.10 -8.24
N THR A 260 -8.79 28.63 -8.72
CA THR A 260 -8.64 27.42 -9.53
C THR A 260 -8.84 26.17 -8.68
N ASP A 261 -8.21 26.11 -7.52
CA ASP A 261 -8.28 24.99 -6.57
C ASP A 261 -9.67 24.89 -5.94
N GLU A 262 -10.31 26.02 -5.59
CA GLU A 262 -11.69 26.01 -5.10
C GLU A 262 -12.68 25.41 -6.12
N ILE A 263 -12.45 25.63 -7.42
CA ILE A 263 -13.28 25.04 -8.48
C ILE A 263 -12.95 23.56 -8.61
N ALA A 264 -11.67 23.18 -8.62
CA ALA A 264 -11.25 21.78 -8.71
C ALA A 264 -11.80 20.95 -7.53
N GLU A 265 -11.79 21.52 -6.33
CA GLU A 265 -12.38 20.94 -5.13
C GLU A 265 -13.90 20.74 -5.28
N ALA A 266 -14.64 21.69 -5.87
CA ALA A 266 -16.07 21.51 -6.13
C ALA A 266 -16.35 20.31 -7.07
N PHE A 267 -15.50 20.11 -8.09
CA PHE A 267 -15.59 18.94 -8.97
C PHE A 267 -15.28 17.64 -8.23
N LEU A 268 -14.24 17.65 -7.40
CA LEU A 268 -13.87 16.48 -6.59
C LEU A 268 -14.99 16.12 -5.60
N SER A 269 -15.49 17.08 -4.81
CA SER A 269 -16.59 16.88 -3.87
C SER A 269 -17.84 16.32 -4.54
N ALA A 270 -18.20 16.84 -5.72
CA ALA A 270 -19.35 16.32 -6.47
C ALA A 270 -19.13 14.89 -6.96
N TRP A 271 -17.92 14.55 -7.40
CA TRP A 271 -17.56 13.20 -7.82
C TRP A 271 -17.65 12.20 -6.66
N GLU A 272 -17.06 12.55 -5.53
CA GLU A 272 -17.08 11.76 -4.30
C GLU A 272 -18.51 11.57 -3.78
N ALA A 273 -19.31 12.64 -3.71
CA ALA A 273 -20.71 12.57 -3.30
C ALA A 273 -21.55 11.68 -4.23
N THR A 274 -21.28 11.71 -5.55
CA THR A 274 -21.97 10.86 -6.53
C THR A 274 -21.68 9.37 -6.27
N TYR A 275 -20.41 9.01 -6.07
CA TYR A 275 -20.01 7.64 -5.73
C TYR A 275 -20.59 7.21 -4.37
N ARG A 276 -20.42 8.04 -3.34
CA ARG A 276 -20.85 7.76 -1.96
C ARG A 276 -22.36 7.52 -1.88
N SER A 277 -23.16 8.37 -2.53
CA SER A 277 -24.62 8.24 -2.54
C SER A 277 -25.05 6.89 -3.14
N ALA A 278 -24.41 6.45 -4.22
CA ALA A 278 -24.72 5.17 -4.85
C ALA A 278 -24.45 3.98 -3.91
N VAL A 279 -23.35 3.99 -3.15
CA VAL A 279 -23.04 2.92 -2.18
C VAL A 279 -24.00 2.96 -0.99
N VAL A 280 -24.22 4.15 -0.41
CA VAL A 280 -25.07 4.34 0.77
C VAL A 280 -26.52 3.96 0.49
N ASP A 281 -27.08 4.36 -0.65
CA ASP A 281 -28.44 4.02 -1.04
C ASP A 281 -28.66 2.50 -1.14
N ARG A 282 -27.65 1.79 -1.65
CA ARG A 282 -27.68 0.32 -1.77
C ARG A 282 -27.60 -0.34 -0.41
N VAL A 283 -26.62 0.02 0.42
CA VAL A 283 -26.47 -0.53 1.78
C VAL A 283 -27.72 -0.28 2.61
N ALA A 284 -28.32 0.92 2.50
CA ALA A 284 -29.56 1.25 3.18
C ALA A 284 -30.77 0.47 2.66
N ALA A 285 -30.86 0.21 1.35
CA ALA A 285 -31.91 -0.61 0.76
C ALA A 285 -31.81 -2.07 1.22
N GLU A 286 -30.65 -2.69 1.09
CA GLU A 286 -30.39 -4.07 1.53
C GLU A 286 -30.64 -4.25 3.04
N GLY A 287 -30.23 -3.26 3.85
CA GLY A 287 -30.52 -3.25 5.29
C GLY A 287 -32.02 -3.31 5.60
N ARG A 288 -32.85 -2.54 4.88
CA ARG A 288 -34.32 -2.57 5.03
C ARG A 288 -34.91 -3.90 4.59
N GLU A 289 -34.49 -4.42 3.44
CA GLU A 289 -34.98 -5.70 2.92
C GLU A 289 -34.68 -6.84 3.92
N ARG A 290 -33.47 -6.86 4.49
CA ARG A 290 -33.07 -7.83 5.51
C ARG A 290 -33.93 -7.76 6.78
N ASP A 291 -34.23 -6.57 7.28
CA ASP A 291 -35.11 -6.41 8.45
C ASP A 291 -36.53 -6.90 8.14
N GLU A 292 -37.05 -6.59 6.95
CA GLU A 292 -38.35 -7.10 6.50
C GLU A 292 -38.37 -8.64 6.41
N GLU A 293 -37.27 -9.27 5.99
CA GLU A 293 -37.15 -10.72 5.91
C GLU A 293 -37.06 -11.39 7.27
N ARG A 294 -36.30 -10.82 8.22
CA ARG A 294 -36.23 -11.28 9.61
C ARG A 294 -37.58 -11.22 10.32
N GLU A 295 -38.43 -10.26 9.95
CA GLU A 295 -39.79 -10.14 10.50
C GLU A 295 -40.81 -11.14 9.90
N ARG A 296 -40.47 -11.88 8.84
CA ARG A 296 -41.37 -12.87 8.22
C ARG A 296 -41.54 -14.11 9.12
N PRO A 297 -42.78 -14.58 9.36
CA PRO A 297 -43.06 -15.71 10.27
C PRO A 297 -42.61 -17.09 9.76
N ASP A 298 -42.25 -17.21 8.48
CA ASP A 298 -41.68 -18.39 7.84
C ASP A 298 -40.19 -18.17 7.47
N GLY A 299 -39.49 -17.23 8.11
CA GLY A 299 -38.06 -16.99 7.88
C GLY A 299 -37.30 -18.31 8.00
N ASP A 300 -36.65 -18.71 6.91
CA ASP A 300 -35.83 -19.92 6.89
C ASP A 300 -34.77 -19.76 7.97
N GLN A 301 -34.63 -20.75 8.84
CA GLN A 301 -33.47 -20.79 9.73
C GLN A 301 -32.28 -20.98 8.80
N SER A 302 -31.32 -20.05 8.79
CA SER A 302 -30.12 -20.18 7.97
C SER A 302 -29.52 -21.55 8.23
N GLU A 303 -29.45 -22.38 7.19
CA GLU A 303 -28.77 -23.66 7.28
C GLU A 303 -27.29 -23.35 7.50
N ARG A 304 -26.64 -24.09 8.40
CA ARG A 304 -25.21 -23.91 8.72
C ARG A 304 -24.40 -23.97 7.42
N PRO A 305 -23.53 -22.99 7.12
CA PRO A 305 -22.78 -22.97 5.87
C PRO A 305 -21.83 -24.16 5.77
N ASP A 306 -21.60 -24.63 4.54
CA ASP A 306 -20.69 -25.74 4.27
C ASP A 306 -19.24 -25.33 4.58
N ALA A 307 -18.87 -24.10 4.23
CA ALA A 307 -17.62 -23.46 4.57
C ALA A 307 -17.77 -21.96 4.82
N GLN A 308 -16.94 -21.42 5.71
CA GLN A 308 -16.75 -19.98 5.91
C GLN A 308 -15.33 -19.60 5.51
N LEU A 309 -15.17 -18.52 4.75
CA LEU A 309 -13.86 -18.06 4.28
C LEU A 309 -13.63 -16.60 4.68
N VAL A 310 -12.56 -16.35 5.43
CA VAL A 310 -12.16 -15.00 5.83
C VAL A 310 -11.06 -14.52 4.90
N PHE A 311 -11.36 -13.52 4.08
CA PHE A 311 -10.41 -12.87 3.18
C PHE A 311 -9.89 -11.57 3.78
N CYS A 312 -8.76 -11.11 3.25
CA CYS A 312 -8.32 -9.74 3.46
C CYS A 312 -9.42 -8.76 3.02
N ILE A 313 -9.50 -7.57 3.65
CA ILE A 313 -10.38 -6.48 3.23
C ILE A 313 -10.02 -5.86 1.86
N ASP A 314 -8.95 -6.34 1.23
CA ASP A 314 -8.44 -5.94 -0.09
C ASP A 314 -9.56 -5.86 -1.14
N THR A 315 -9.57 -4.80 -1.96
CA THR A 315 -10.64 -4.60 -2.95
C THR A 315 -10.60 -5.62 -4.08
N ARG A 316 -9.45 -6.27 -4.33
CA ARG A 316 -9.32 -7.38 -5.28
C ARG A 316 -9.98 -8.65 -4.74
N SER A 317 -10.07 -8.80 -3.42
CA SER A 317 -10.77 -9.93 -2.81
C SER A 317 -12.29 -9.82 -2.91
N GLU A 318 -12.85 -8.62 -3.15
CA GLU A 318 -14.30 -8.42 -3.34
C GLU A 318 -14.85 -9.27 -4.50
N VAL A 319 -14.19 -9.22 -5.66
CA VAL A 319 -14.62 -9.94 -6.86
C VAL A 319 -14.62 -11.45 -6.62
N ILE A 320 -13.50 -12.01 -6.15
CA ILE A 320 -13.39 -13.47 -5.95
C ILE A 320 -14.39 -13.97 -4.90
N ARG A 321 -14.70 -13.19 -3.86
CA ARG A 321 -15.70 -13.57 -2.84
C ARG A 321 -17.09 -13.78 -3.44
N ARG A 322 -17.55 -12.92 -4.36
CA ARG A 322 -18.82 -13.11 -5.07
C ARG A 322 -18.84 -14.42 -5.86
N HIS A 323 -17.74 -14.76 -6.53
CA HIS A 323 -17.62 -16.01 -7.28
C HIS A 323 -17.57 -17.25 -6.37
N VAL A 324 -16.93 -17.15 -5.20
CA VAL A 324 -16.94 -18.22 -4.18
C VAL A 324 -18.35 -18.47 -3.66
N GLU A 325 -19.06 -17.42 -3.25
CA GLU A 325 -20.45 -17.52 -2.74
C GLU A 325 -21.42 -18.03 -3.83
N ALA A 326 -21.15 -17.76 -5.10
CA ALA A 326 -21.94 -18.29 -6.21
C ALA A 326 -21.69 -19.78 -6.52
N ALA A 327 -20.55 -20.34 -6.08
CA ALA A 327 -20.16 -21.72 -6.38
C ALA A 327 -20.79 -22.75 -5.41
N GLY A 328 -21.11 -22.35 -4.17
CA GLY A 328 -21.67 -23.23 -3.15
C GLY A 328 -22.32 -22.48 -2.00
N GLU A 329 -22.80 -23.21 -0.98
CA GLU A 329 -23.38 -22.62 0.24
C GLU A 329 -22.26 -22.15 1.18
N TYR A 330 -21.53 -21.12 0.74
CA TYR A 330 -20.38 -20.54 1.42
C TYR A 330 -20.68 -19.13 1.92
N GLU A 331 -20.08 -18.77 3.04
CA GLU A 331 -20.14 -17.43 3.61
C GLU A 331 -18.74 -16.83 3.60
N THR A 332 -18.60 -15.58 3.13
CA THR A 332 -17.32 -14.89 3.14
C THR A 332 -17.30 -13.70 4.09
N HIS A 333 -16.18 -13.54 4.79
CA HIS A 333 -15.93 -12.42 5.68
C HIS A 333 -14.72 -11.62 5.22
N GLY A 334 -14.73 -10.33 5.53
CA GLY A 334 -13.58 -9.46 5.32
C GLY A 334 -12.95 -9.08 6.65
N TYR A 335 -11.64 -9.25 6.75
CA TYR A 335 -10.84 -8.91 7.93
C TYR A 335 -9.45 -8.43 7.51
N ALA A 336 -8.76 -7.62 8.31
CA ALA A 336 -7.41 -7.16 7.95
C ALA A 336 -6.44 -8.35 7.80
N GLY A 337 -5.65 -8.40 6.71
CA GLY A 337 -4.89 -9.59 6.31
C GLY A 337 -3.85 -10.13 7.31
N PHE A 338 -3.48 -9.35 8.33
CA PHE A 338 -2.62 -9.83 9.43
C PHE A 338 -3.36 -10.67 10.49
N PHE A 339 -4.69 -10.75 10.39
CA PHE A 339 -5.56 -11.55 11.25
C PHE A 339 -5.46 -11.27 12.75
N GLY A 340 -5.11 -10.03 13.13
CA GLY A 340 -5.08 -9.58 14.53
C GLY A 340 -3.86 -10.01 15.32
N VAL A 341 -2.90 -10.72 14.69
CA VAL A 341 -1.67 -11.20 15.36
C VAL A 341 -0.49 -10.30 14.96
N PRO A 342 -0.06 -9.35 15.82
CA PRO A 342 1.08 -8.48 15.53
C PRO A 342 2.39 -9.27 15.64
N MET A 343 2.91 -9.76 14.52
CA MET A 343 4.07 -10.65 14.49
C MET A 343 5.14 -10.22 13.50
N GLU A 344 6.38 -10.56 13.84
CA GLU A 344 7.53 -10.54 12.96
C GLU A 344 7.80 -11.99 12.48
N TYR A 345 7.81 -12.19 11.17
CA TYR A 345 7.91 -13.50 10.53
C TYR A 345 9.32 -13.79 10.01
N GLN A 346 9.79 -15.02 10.24
CA GLN A 346 11.03 -15.53 9.66
C GLN A 346 10.78 -16.88 8.96
N GLY A 347 10.80 -16.86 7.63
CA GLY A 347 10.75 -18.05 6.78
C GLY A 347 11.97 -18.96 6.94
N TYR A 348 11.90 -20.15 6.35
CA TYR A 348 12.99 -21.13 6.42
C TYR A 348 14.22 -20.63 5.63
N ASP A 349 15.42 -20.72 6.23
CA ASP A 349 16.67 -20.18 5.66
C ASP A 349 16.69 -18.66 5.37
N ALA A 350 15.66 -17.90 5.76
CA ALA A 350 15.62 -16.44 5.63
C ALA A 350 16.69 -15.76 6.52
N GLU A 351 17.53 -14.92 5.91
CA GLU A 351 18.63 -14.23 6.60
C GLU A 351 18.13 -13.14 7.56
N THR A 352 17.08 -12.44 7.17
CA THR A 352 16.46 -11.34 7.92
C THR A 352 14.96 -11.57 7.98
N PRO A 353 14.32 -11.28 9.11
CA PRO A 353 12.87 -11.33 9.17
C PRO A 353 12.16 -10.13 8.56
N VAL A 354 10.84 -10.26 8.46
CA VAL A 354 9.95 -9.22 7.95
C VAL A 354 8.77 -9.01 8.91
N ASP A 355 8.29 -7.78 8.97
CA ASP A 355 7.07 -7.47 9.70
C ASP A 355 5.86 -8.01 8.96
N ALA A 356 4.95 -8.65 9.69
CA ALA A 356 3.72 -9.22 9.16
C ALA A 356 2.50 -8.61 9.84
N CYS A 357 2.55 -7.30 10.09
CA CYS A 357 1.46 -6.49 10.65
C CYS A 357 1.48 -5.07 10.04
N PRO A 358 0.38 -4.30 10.20
CA PRO A 358 0.33 -2.95 9.66
C PRO A 358 1.35 -2.03 10.35
N PRO A 359 1.89 -1.01 9.66
CA PRO A 359 2.91 -0.10 10.20
C PRO A 359 2.49 0.69 11.45
N ILE A 360 1.18 0.86 11.66
CA ILE A 360 0.64 1.52 12.87
C ILE A 360 0.78 0.64 14.13
N LEU A 361 1.17 -0.63 13.98
CA LEU A 361 1.37 -1.59 15.07
C LEU A 361 2.81 -2.12 15.07
N GLU A 362 3.47 -2.02 16.22
CA GLU A 362 4.75 -2.70 16.43
C GLU A 362 4.53 -4.22 16.57
N PRO A 363 5.39 -5.06 15.95
CA PRO A 363 5.38 -6.49 16.17
C PRO A 363 5.56 -6.84 17.65
N GLN A 364 4.75 -7.77 18.16
CA GLN A 364 4.82 -8.21 19.57
C GLN A 364 5.41 -9.60 19.73
N HIS A 365 5.44 -10.40 18.66
CA HIS A 365 5.85 -11.80 18.69
C HIS A 365 6.77 -12.15 17.53
N ARG A 366 7.76 -13.00 17.80
CA ARG A 366 8.58 -13.65 16.78
C ARG A 366 7.98 -14.99 16.39
N ILE A 367 7.60 -15.16 15.12
CA ILE A 367 7.20 -16.45 14.53
C ILE A 367 8.23 -16.89 13.51
N SER A 368 8.73 -18.11 13.66
CA SER A 368 9.77 -18.66 12.78
C SER A 368 9.37 -20.02 12.28
N GLU A 369 9.79 -20.35 11.07
CA GLU A 369 9.59 -21.66 10.49
C GLU A 369 10.64 -22.68 10.94
N VAL A 370 10.18 -23.89 11.24
CA VAL A 370 11.02 -25.03 11.61
C VAL A 370 10.62 -26.26 10.79
N PRO A 371 11.59 -26.95 10.16
CA PRO A 371 11.28 -28.10 9.33
C PRO A 371 10.84 -29.32 10.15
N THR A 372 9.78 -30.00 9.72
CA THR A 372 9.13 -31.12 10.41
C THR A 372 9.28 -32.48 9.71
N GLY A 373 9.96 -32.53 8.56
CA GLY A 373 10.27 -33.77 7.84
C GLY A 373 11.68 -33.79 7.20
N GLY A 374 12.27 -34.99 7.06
CA GLY A 374 13.60 -35.17 6.47
C GLY A 374 13.59 -35.21 4.93
N ASP A 375 12.71 -35.99 4.31
CA ASP A 375 12.78 -36.25 2.86
C ASP A 375 12.35 -35.06 1.99
N ALA A 376 11.36 -34.27 2.43
CA ALA A 376 10.90 -33.07 1.71
C ALA A 376 11.93 -31.95 1.82
N ARG A 377 12.36 -31.65 3.05
CA ARG A 377 13.50 -30.76 3.33
C ARG A 377 14.76 -31.17 2.57
N GLU A 378 15.18 -32.43 2.60
CA GLU A 378 16.38 -32.89 1.88
C GLU A 378 16.26 -32.68 0.37
N ARG A 379 15.05 -32.79 -0.21
CA ARG A 379 14.80 -32.46 -1.62
C ARG A 379 14.92 -30.95 -1.85
N HIS A 380 14.30 -30.14 -0.98
CA HIS A 380 14.38 -28.68 -1.01
C HIS A 380 15.84 -28.22 -0.90
N ASP A 381 16.52 -28.51 0.22
CA ASP A 381 17.91 -28.16 0.53
C ASP A 381 18.89 -28.59 -0.57
N ARG A 382 18.71 -29.81 -1.12
CA ARG A 382 19.59 -30.31 -2.20
C ARG A 382 19.41 -29.51 -3.49
N ARG A 383 18.21 -29.02 -3.76
CA ARG A 383 17.89 -28.33 -5.02
C ARG A 383 18.19 -26.83 -4.90
N SER A 384 17.85 -26.22 -3.77
CA SER A 384 18.22 -24.85 -3.42
C SER A 384 19.75 -24.69 -3.41
N SER A 385 20.49 -25.57 -2.73
CA SER A 385 21.97 -25.52 -2.72
C SER A 385 22.60 -25.69 -4.11
N VAL A 386 22.00 -26.48 -5.00
CA VAL A 386 22.49 -26.58 -6.39
C VAL A 386 22.25 -25.27 -7.15
N ARG A 387 21.10 -24.61 -6.94
CA ARG A 387 20.79 -23.29 -7.52
C ARG A 387 21.75 -22.23 -6.97
N GLU A 388 21.95 -22.20 -5.65
CA GLU A 388 22.85 -21.27 -4.96
C GLU A 388 24.30 -21.43 -5.41
N VAL A 389 24.83 -22.66 -5.44
CA VAL A 389 26.19 -22.94 -5.92
C VAL A 389 26.34 -22.56 -7.40
N ALA A 390 25.33 -22.82 -8.24
CA ALA A 390 25.35 -22.36 -9.62
C ALA A 390 25.38 -20.83 -9.71
N GLY A 391 24.56 -20.15 -8.90
CA GLY A 391 24.53 -18.69 -8.76
C GLY A 391 25.88 -18.13 -8.31
N GLU A 392 26.49 -18.68 -7.28
CA GLU A 392 27.83 -18.31 -6.81
C GLU A 392 28.89 -18.47 -7.89
N VAL A 393 28.87 -19.60 -8.62
CA VAL A 393 29.83 -19.86 -9.71
C VAL A 393 29.65 -18.82 -10.81
N VAL A 394 28.40 -18.52 -11.20
CA VAL A 394 28.09 -17.46 -12.16
C VAL A 394 28.55 -16.09 -11.64
N LYS A 395 28.27 -15.75 -10.38
CA LYS A 395 28.70 -14.51 -9.73
C LYS A 395 30.23 -14.39 -9.76
N LYS A 396 30.96 -15.41 -9.32
CA LYS A 396 32.43 -15.47 -9.34
C LYS A 396 33.00 -15.37 -10.76
N LEU A 397 32.34 -15.96 -11.76
CA LEU A 397 32.75 -15.86 -13.17
C LEU A 397 32.52 -14.46 -13.74
N LYS A 398 31.41 -13.80 -13.37
CA LYS A 398 31.05 -12.43 -13.78
C LYS A 398 31.95 -11.36 -13.13
N THR A 399 32.27 -11.50 -11.84
CA THR A 399 33.00 -10.48 -11.06
C THR A 399 34.50 -10.59 -11.18
N ASN A 400 35.05 -11.74 -11.60
CA ASN A 400 36.48 -11.89 -11.78
C ASN A 400 36.92 -11.36 -13.17
N PRO A 401 37.78 -10.30 -13.22
CA PRO A 401 38.19 -9.67 -14.48
C PRO A 401 38.85 -10.63 -15.47
N ALA A 402 39.47 -11.71 -14.99
CA ALA A 402 40.16 -12.69 -15.84
C ALA A 402 39.22 -13.71 -16.50
N SER A 403 38.02 -13.93 -15.95
CA SER A 403 37.04 -14.90 -16.47
C SER A 403 35.81 -14.26 -17.09
N ALA A 404 35.48 -13.01 -16.74
CA ALA A 404 34.25 -12.34 -17.18
C ALA A 404 34.10 -12.34 -18.71
N PHE A 405 35.15 -11.94 -19.44
CA PHE A 405 35.12 -11.90 -20.91
C PHE A 405 34.92 -13.28 -21.54
N GLY A 406 35.65 -14.30 -21.06
CA GLY A 406 35.52 -15.67 -21.57
C GLY A 406 34.20 -16.34 -21.21
N PHE A 407 33.62 -16.00 -20.04
CA PHE A 407 32.29 -16.47 -19.65
C PHE A 407 31.21 -15.89 -20.57
N VAL A 408 31.23 -14.57 -20.81
CA VAL A 408 30.28 -13.90 -21.70
C VAL A 408 30.33 -14.47 -23.13
N GLU A 409 31.52 -14.69 -23.69
CA GLU A 409 31.66 -15.26 -25.04
C GLU A 409 31.11 -16.68 -25.18
N ASN A 410 31.22 -17.51 -24.14
CA ASN A 410 30.79 -18.92 -24.20
C ASN A 410 29.33 -19.13 -23.77
N ALA A 411 28.85 -18.39 -22.76
CA ALA A 411 27.50 -18.51 -22.24
C ALA A 411 26.49 -17.59 -22.97
N GLY A 412 26.97 -16.53 -23.62
CA GLY A 412 26.13 -15.47 -24.21
C GLY A 412 25.10 -15.96 -25.21
N SER A 413 25.45 -16.88 -26.12
CA SER A 413 24.50 -17.43 -27.10
C SER A 413 23.39 -18.25 -26.45
N GLY A 414 23.70 -18.98 -25.37
CA GLY A 414 22.71 -19.73 -24.60
C GLY A 414 21.79 -18.80 -23.83
N TYR A 415 22.35 -17.77 -23.20
CA TYR A 415 21.58 -16.73 -22.52
C TYR A 415 20.66 -15.98 -23.50
N GLY A 416 21.16 -15.60 -24.68
CA GLY A 416 20.36 -14.96 -25.72
C GLY A 416 19.20 -15.83 -26.22
N LEU A 417 19.40 -17.14 -26.35
CA LEU A 417 18.31 -18.07 -26.69
C LEU A 417 17.27 -18.18 -25.55
N ALA A 418 17.73 -18.23 -24.30
CA ALA A 418 16.85 -18.26 -23.14
C ALA A 418 16.02 -16.98 -23.01
N LEU A 419 16.63 -15.81 -23.21
CA LEU A 419 15.93 -14.53 -23.28
C LEU A 419 14.91 -14.50 -24.43
N ALA A 420 15.29 -14.94 -25.63
CA ALA A 420 14.38 -15.01 -26.76
C ALA A 420 13.18 -15.93 -26.48
N ALA A 421 13.39 -17.06 -25.80
CA ALA A 421 12.31 -17.94 -25.37
C ALA A 421 11.40 -17.26 -24.33
N ARG A 422 11.98 -16.62 -23.30
CA ARG A 422 11.23 -15.87 -22.29
C ARG A 422 10.38 -14.75 -22.90
N THR A 423 10.90 -14.03 -23.90
CA THR A 423 10.16 -12.96 -24.57
C THR A 423 9.10 -13.46 -25.56
N LEU A 424 9.37 -14.51 -26.34
CA LEU A 424 8.47 -14.93 -27.43
C LEU A 424 7.39 -15.93 -27.00
N VAL A 425 7.64 -16.69 -25.93
CA VAL A 425 6.71 -17.72 -25.42
C VAL A 425 6.70 -17.75 -23.89
N PRO A 426 6.42 -16.61 -23.20
CA PRO A 426 6.53 -16.47 -21.75
C PRO A 426 5.73 -17.53 -21.00
N GLY A 427 4.47 -17.77 -21.36
CA GLY A 427 3.63 -18.79 -20.72
C GLY A 427 4.23 -20.21 -20.75
N ARG A 428 4.82 -20.64 -21.88
CA ARG A 428 5.49 -21.96 -21.95
C ARG A 428 6.75 -22.04 -21.11
N VAL A 429 7.45 -20.91 -20.96
CA VAL A 429 8.62 -20.84 -20.10
C VAL A 429 8.19 -20.89 -18.64
N ARG A 430 7.10 -20.19 -18.28
CA ARG A 430 6.47 -20.32 -16.97
C ARG A 430 6.07 -21.76 -16.69
N ASP A 431 5.31 -22.42 -17.56
CA ASP A 431 4.92 -23.84 -17.37
C ASP A 431 6.13 -24.75 -17.12
N LEU A 432 7.22 -24.54 -17.88
CA LEU A 432 8.45 -25.31 -17.76
C LEU A 432 9.19 -25.04 -16.44
N LEU A 433 9.22 -23.78 -16.00
CA LEU A 433 9.81 -23.37 -14.73
C LEU A 433 8.93 -23.84 -13.56
N GLY A 434 7.62 -23.62 -13.62
CA GLY A 434 6.61 -24.13 -12.70
C GLY A 434 6.73 -25.64 -12.51
N THR A 435 6.80 -26.44 -13.57
CA THR A 435 7.00 -27.91 -13.44
C THR A 435 8.31 -28.27 -12.67
N VAL A 436 9.32 -27.39 -12.71
CA VAL A 436 10.58 -27.58 -11.98
C VAL A 436 10.47 -27.06 -10.54
N ASP A 437 9.66 -26.03 -10.31
CA ASP A 437 9.35 -25.43 -9.02
C ASP A 437 8.32 -26.28 -8.24
N ASP A 438 7.24 -26.79 -8.84
CA ASP A 438 6.33 -27.81 -8.27
C ASP A 438 7.05 -29.10 -7.84
N ALA A 439 8.23 -29.37 -8.41
CA ALA A 439 9.07 -30.50 -8.03
C ALA A 439 9.94 -30.23 -6.80
N VAL A 440 9.97 -28.98 -6.32
CA VAL A 440 10.59 -28.50 -5.09
C VAL A 440 9.45 -28.27 -4.10
N PRO A 441 9.41 -29.03 -3.00
CA PRO A 441 8.43 -28.77 -1.93
C PRO A 441 8.52 -27.33 -1.44
N ASP A 442 7.39 -26.62 -1.36
CA ASP A 442 7.32 -25.30 -0.75
C ASP A 442 7.57 -25.37 0.75
N GLU A 443 8.03 -24.26 1.34
CA GLU A 443 8.39 -24.22 2.76
C GLU A 443 7.24 -24.67 3.66
N HIS A 444 6.02 -24.24 3.36
CA HIS A 444 4.83 -24.62 4.12
C HIS A 444 4.52 -26.14 4.09
N GLU A 445 4.99 -26.89 3.09
CA GLU A 445 4.79 -28.34 2.99
C GLU A 445 5.68 -29.14 3.96
N PHE A 446 6.80 -28.55 4.39
CA PHE A 446 7.79 -29.24 5.24
C PHE A 446 8.19 -28.46 6.49
N CYS A 447 7.71 -27.23 6.67
CA CYS A 447 7.90 -26.40 7.84
C CYS A 447 6.60 -26.23 8.63
N GLU A 448 6.73 -26.23 9.95
CA GLU A 448 5.71 -25.75 10.87
C GLU A 448 6.17 -24.43 11.50
N GLN A 449 5.21 -23.59 11.88
CA GLN A 449 5.48 -22.33 12.55
C GLN A 449 5.62 -22.56 14.06
N ILE A 450 6.58 -21.88 14.70
CA ILE A 450 6.67 -21.88 16.16
C ILE A 450 5.59 -20.97 16.75
N VAL A 451 4.35 -21.45 16.85
CA VAL A 451 3.22 -20.70 17.42
C VAL A 451 3.22 -20.74 18.95
N GLN A 452 3.72 -21.81 19.56
CA GLN A 452 3.75 -21.94 21.02
C GLN A 452 4.97 -21.24 21.64
N HIS A 453 4.74 -20.50 22.73
CA HIS A 453 5.77 -19.76 23.45
C HIS A 453 6.97 -20.63 23.87
N GLN A 454 8.18 -20.24 23.43
CA GLN A 454 9.43 -20.98 23.68
C GLN A 454 10.21 -20.50 24.91
N HIS A 455 9.74 -19.46 25.62
CA HIS A 455 10.47 -18.81 26.72
C HIS A 455 11.85 -18.28 26.33
N THR A 456 12.03 -17.98 25.05
CA THR A 456 13.21 -17.33 24.46
C THR A 456 12.81 -16.02 23.82
N ARG A 457 13.80 -15.17 23.54
CA ARG A 457 13.62 -13.93 22.79
C ARG A 457 14.56 -13.88 21.59
N ALA A 458 14.09 -13.32 20.47
CA ALA A 458 14.89 -12.96 19.32
C ALA A 458 14.71 -11.45 19.12
N ASP A 459 15.82 -10.71 19.06
CA ASP A 459 15.82 -9.25 18.82
C ASP A 459 14.86 -8.44 19.73
N GLY A 460 14.69 -8.91 20.97
CA GLY A 460 13.82 -8.27 21.96
C GLY A 460 12.40 -8.87 22.02
N LEU A 461 11.92 -9.53 20.96
CA LEU A 461 10.58 -10.12 20.88
C LEU A 461 10.52 -11.54 21.47
N PRO A 462 9.45 -11.91 22.21
CA PRO A 462 9.20 -13.29 22.62
C PRO A 462 8.97 -14.20 21.41
N VAL A 463 9.56 -15.40 21.43
CA VAL A 463 9.36 -16.41 20.37
C VAL A 463 8.12 -17.25 20.66
N GLY A 464 7.15 -17.20 19.76
CA GLY A 464 5.83 -17.82 19.89
C GLY A 464 4.94 -17.15 20.94
N LEU A 465 3.68 -17.59 21.02
CA LEU A 465 2.63 -16.98 21.81
C LEU A 465 2.26 -17.80 23.04
N THR A 466 1.98 -17.13 24.15
CA THR A 466 1.43 -17.77 25.36
C THR A 466 0.01 -18.27 25.10
N ARG A 467 -0.51 -19.13 25.98
CA ARG A 467 -1.88 -19.63 25.83
C ARG A 467 -2.89 -18.49 25.95
N GLU A 468 -2.68 -17.59 26.89
CA GLU A 468 -3.56 -16.44 27.13
C GLU A 468 -3.63 -15.53 25.89
N GLU A 469 -2.50 -15.19 25.29
CA GLU A 469 -2.43 -14.41 24.05
C GLU A 469 -3.14 -15.09 22.88
N ARG A 470 -2.93 -16.41 22.70
CA ARG A 470 -3.60 -17.19 21.64
C ARG A 470 -5.13 -17.19 21.79
N VAL A 471 -5.63 -17.31 23.02
CA VAL A 471 -7.08 -17.21 23.29
C VAL A 471 -7.58 -15.80 23.00
N GLU A 472 -6.80 -14.78 23.36
CA GLU A 472 -7.18 -13.38 23.15
C GLU A 472 -7.27 -13.02 21.68
N TYR A 473 -6.26 -13.35 20.87
CA TYR A 473 -6.26 -13.05 19.44
C TYR A 473 -7.38 -13.78 18.69
N ALA A 474 -7.63 -15.05 19.01
CA ALA A 474 -8.74 -15.78 18.42
C ALA A 474 -10.12 -15.21 18.82
N ALA A 475 -10.30 -14.86 20.10
CA ALA A 475 -11.53 -14.22 20.56
C ALA A 475 -11.75 -12.87 19.86
N THR A 476 -10.72 -12.04 19.83
CA THR A 476 -10.74 -10.71 19.18
C THR A 476 -11.11 -10.81 17.70
N ALA A 477 -10.54 -11.78 16.96
CA ALA A 477 -10.89 -12.01 15.57
C ALA A 477 -12.38 -12.37 15.39
N PHE A 478 -12.92 -13.23 16.25
CA PHE A 478 -14.34 -13.63 16.19
C PHE A 478 -15.29 -12.49 16.59
N ASP A 479 -14.93 -11.72 17.62
CA ASP A 479 -15.70 -10.57 18.08
C ASP A 479 -15.76 -9.48 16.99
N LEU A 480 -14.62 -9.12 16.39
CA LEU A 480 -14.54 -8.11 15.34
C LEU A 480 -15.34 -8.49 14.08
N MET A 481 -15.43 -9.78 13.74
CA MET A 481 -16.23 -10.27 12.61
C MET A 481 -17.72 -10.46 12.95
N GLY A 482 -18.09 -10.38 14.23
CA GLY A 482 -19.47 -10.61 14.70
C GLY A 482 -19.94 -12.07 14.60
N TRP A 483 -19.03 -13.04 14.74
CA TRP A 483 -19.35 -14.45 14.53
C TRP A 483 -20.17 -15.06 15.66
N THR A 484 -21.32 -15.63 15.29
CA THR A 484 -22.19 -16.41 16.20
C THR A 484 -22.31 -17.88 15.84
N GLU A 485 -21.99 -18.23 14.59
CA GLU A 485 -22.11 -19.59 14.06
C GLU A 485 -20.84 -19.97 13.28
N PHE A 486 -20.49 -21.25 13.32
CA PHE A 486 -19.28 -21.78 12.68
C PHE A 486 -19.63 -22.86 11.67
N GLY A 487 -19.12 -22.74 10.45
CA GLY A 487 -19.20 -23.75 9.39
C GLY A 487 -18.46 -25.04 9.75
N ARG A 488 -18.58 -26.06 8.89
CA ARG A 488 -17.80 -27.31 9.07
C ARG A 488 -16.33 -27.09 8.70
N LEU A 489 -16.08 -26.29 7.67
CA LEU A 489 -14.76 -25.77 7.32
C LEU A 489 -14.73 -24.26 7.55
N VAL A 490 -13.63 -23.77 8.12
CA VAL A 490 -13.37 -22.34 8.26
C VAL A 490 -11.97 -22.07 7.72
N ALA A 491 -11.83 -21.25 6.69
CA ALA A 491 -10.53 -20.93 6.10
C ALA A 491 -10.16 -19.46 6.36
N PHE A 492 -8.99 -19.22 6.94
CA PHE A 492 -8.37 -17.89 6.92
C PHE A 492 -7.53 -17.80 5.64
N VAL A 493 -7.84 -16.83 4.78
CA VAL A 493 -7.23 -16.68 3.46
C VAL A 493 -6.50 -15.35 3.41
N GLY A 494 -5.18 -15.41 3.66
CA GLY A 494 -4.29 -14.28 3.39
C GLY A 494 -4.20 -14.03 1.89
N HIS A 495 -3.51 -12.98 1.45
CA HIS A 495 -3.26 -12.78 0.03
C HIS A 495 -1.80 -12.43 -0.25
N ALA A 496 -1.40 -12.73 -1.47
CA ALA A 496 -0.13 -12.38 -2.06
C ALA A 496 -0.33 -12.03 -3.53
N SER A 497 0.72 -11.54 -4.17
CA SER A 497 0.77 -11.27 -5.60
C SER A 497 1.86 -12.11 -6.26
N GLU A 498 1.74 -12.30 -7.57
CA GLU A 498 2.79 -12.94 -8.36
C GLU A 498 3.18 -12.06 -9.54
N THR A 499 4.46 -11.72 -9.62
CA THR A 499 5.02 -10.91 -10.71
C THR A 499 6.48 -11.27 -10.95
N THR A 500 6.96 -11.06 -12.17
CA THR A 500 8.35 -11.28 -12.55
C THR A 500 9.02 -9.96 -12.92
N ASN A 501 10.22 -9.69 -12.39
CA ASN A 501 11.04 -8.51 -12.77
C ASN A 501 10.33 -7.17 -12.49
N ASN A 502 9.67 -7.07 -11.35
CA ASN A 502 9.00 -5.84 -10.90
C ASN A 502 9.62 -5.39 -9.56
N PRO A 503 10.36 -4.27 -9.51
CA PRO A 503 10.86 -3.75 -8.24
C PRO A 503 9.74 -3.39 -7.24
N TYR A 504 8.54 -3.07 -7.74
CA TYR A 504 7.35 -2.77 -6.94
C TYR A 504 6.48 -4.02 -6.75
N ASP A 505 7.07 -5.20 -6.55
CA ASP A 505 6.31 -6.42 -6.28
C ASP A 505 5.62 -6.37 -4.91
N SER A 506 6.34 -5.99 -3.85
CA SER A 506 5.79 -5.82 -2.50
C SER A 506 4.60 -4.85 -2.43
N SER A 507 4.52 -3.85 -3.32
CA SER A 507 3.37 -2.93 -3.41
C SER A 507 2.06 -3.58 -3.88
N LEU A 508 2.14 -4.79 -4.42
CA LEU A 508 1.00 -5.60 -4.84
C LEU A 508 0.60 -6.63 -3.76
N ASP A 509 1.46 -6.89 -2.77
CA ASP A 509 1.15 -7.74 -1.63
C ASP A 509 0.25 -7.02 -0.61
N CYS A 510 0.10 -7.59 0.58
CA CYS A 510 -0.85 -7.11 1.58
C CYS A 510 -0.35 -5.86 2.30
N GLY A 511 -1.05 -4.74 2.12
CA GLY A 511 -0.78 -3.49 2.86
C GLY A 511 -0.95 -3.64 4.38
N ALA A 512 -1.87 -4.51 4.83
CA ALA A 512 -2.04 -4.83 6.25
C ALA A 512 -0.93 -5.76 6.80
N CYS A 513 -0.06 -6.30 5.95
CA CYS A 513 1.11 -7.09 6.33
C CYS A 513 2.41 -6.38 5.89
N ALA A 514 2.41 -5.04 5.87
CA ALA A 514 3.56 -4.21 5.51
C ALA A 514 4.19 -4.51 4.13
N GLY A 515 3.37 -4.89 3.15
CA GLY A 515 3.83 -5.24 1.81
C GLY A 515 4.41 -6.65 1.69
N ASN A 516 4.03 -7.55 2.61
CA ASN A 516 4.41 -8.97 2.59
C ASN A 516 3.19 -9.89 2.36
N PRO A 517 3.40 -11.14 1.93
CA PRO A 517 2.34 -12.16 1.83
C PRO A 517 1.59 -12.40 3.15
N GLY A 518 0.27 -12.58 3.06
CA GLY A 518 -0.60 -12.85 4.21
C GLY A 518 -0.73 -14.33 4.62
N GLY A 519 -0.24 -15.27 3.80
CA GLY A 519 -0.30 -16.71 4.09
C GLY A 519 0.30 -17.11 5.46
N PRO A 520 1.45 -16.55 5.89
CA PRO A 520 2.00 -16.80 7.23
C PRO A 520 1.04 -16.46 8.37
N ASN A 521 0.33 -15.32 8.31
CA ASN A 521 -0.64 -14.91 9.34
C ASN A 521 -1.84 -15.85 9.39
N ALA A 522 -2.36 -16.23 8.21
CA ALA A 522 -3.46 -17.19 8.10
C ALA A 522 -3.11 -18.54 8.77
N ARG A 523 -1.88 -19.03 8.55
CA ARG A 523 -1.39 -20.28 9.18
C ARG A 523 -1.31 -20.18 10.70
N VAL A 524 -0.82 -19.06 11.24
CA VAL A 524 -0.77 -18.85 12.70
C VAL A 524 -2.16 -18.86 13.31
N LEU A 525 -3.12 -18.12 12.75
CA LEU A 525 -4.48 -18.07 13.31
C LEU A 525 -5.20 -19.42 13.17
N ALA A 526 -5.06 -20.11 12.04
CA ALA A 526 -5.61 -21.46 11.86
C ALA A 526 -5.03 -22.45 12.87
N GLU A 527 -3.72 -22.40 13.16
CA GLU A 527 -3.09 -23.25 14.18
C GLU A 527 -3.63 -22.92 15.58
N ILE A 528 -3.78 -21.65 15.92
CA ILE A 528 -4.36 -21.19 17.19
C ILE A 528 -5.78 -21.74 17.36
N CYS A 529 -6.65 -21.60 16.36
CA CYS A 529 -8.05 -22.02 16.43
C CYS A 529 -8.23 -23.54 16.44
N ASN A 530 -7.23 -24.31 16.00
CA ASN A 530 -7.21 -25.77 16.08
C ASN A 530 -6.61 -26.31 17.40
N ASP A 531 -6.03 -25.47 18.27
CA ASP A 531 -5.51 -25.92 19.57
C ASP A 531 -6.67 -26.27 20.52
N PRO A 532 -6.79 -27.53 21.00
CA PRO A 532 -7.87 -27.94 21.89
C PRO A 532 -7.96 -27.14 23.20
N ASP A 533 -6.85 -26.65 23.74
CA ASP A 533 -6.82 -25.84 24.96
C ASP A 533 -7.32 -24.42 24.71
N VAL A 534 -7.13 -23.90 23.48
CA VAL A 534 -7.66 -22.60 23.03
C VAL A 534 -9.16 -22.73 22.79
N THR A 535 -9.59 -23.73 22.01
CA THR A 535 -11.02 -24.00 21.73
C THR A 535 -11.83 -24.23 23.02
N ALA A 536 -11.25 -24.93 24.00
CA ALA A 536 -11.90 -25.09 25.30
C ALA A 536 -12.07 -23.75 26.04
N ALA A 537 -11.07 -22.86 25.98
CA ALA A 537 -11.14 -21.55 26.61
C ALA A 537 -12.08 -20.58 25.87
N LEU A 538 -12.16 -20.65 24.55
CA LEU A 538 -13.12 -19.89 23.74
C LEU A 538 -14.56 -20.29 24.06
N ARG A 539 -14.81 -21.60 24.25
CA ARG A 539 -16.11 -22.08 24.75
C ARG A 539 -16.46 -21.55 26.14
N ASP A 540 -15.48 -21.44 27.04
CA ASP A 540 -15.68 -20.82 28.36
C ASP A 540 -16.00 -19.31 28.26
N ARG A 541 -15.58 -18.64 27.18
CA ARG A 541 -15.92 -17.23 26.86
C ARG A 541 -17.25 -17.06 26.12
N GLY A 542 -17.89 -18.14 25.67
CA GLY A 542 -19.21 -18.11 25.02
C GLY A 542 -19.20 -18.43 23.52
N PHE A 543 -18.04 -18.68 22.91
CA PHE A 543 -17.98 -19.11 21.51
C PHE A 543 -18.33 -20.60 21.38
N GLU A 544 -19.51 -20.89 20.83
CA GLU A 544 -20.00 -22.26 20.64
C GLU A 544 -19.42 -22.91 19.37
N ILE A 545 -18.12 -23.24 19.39
CA ILE A 545 -17.44 -23.89 18.24
C ILE A 545 -17.83 -25.38 18.18
N PRO A 546 -18.51 -25.87 17.12
CA PRO A 546 -18.85 -27.27 16.94
C PRO A 546 -17.62 -28.20 16.95
N GLU A 547 -17.78 -29.44 17.42
CA GLU A 547 -16.69 -30.43 17.46
C GLU A 547 -16.23 -30.89 16.07
N ASP A 548 -17.05 -30.64 15.04
CA ASP A 548 -16.76 -30.96 13.65
C ASP A 548 -16.32 -29.73 12.83
N THR A 549 -15.97 -28.62 13.47
CA THR A 549 -15.36 -27.47 12.79
C THR A 549 -13.85 -27.68 12.68
N VAL A 550 -13.32 -27.50 11.47
CA VAL A 550 -11.88 -27.54 11.19
C VAL A 550 -11.44 -26.20 10.62
N PHE A 551 -10.43 -25.60 11.23
CA PHE A 551 -9.83 -24.36 10.73
C PHE A 551 -8.70 -24.69 9.75
N LEU A 552 -8.68 -23.97 8.63
CA LEU A 552 -7.71 -24.09 7.55
C LEU A 552 -7.05 -22.73 7.33
N ALA A 553 -5.86 -22.77 6.75
CA ALA A 553 -5.20 -21.58 6.22
C ALA A 553 -5.15 -21.68 4.70
N GLY A 554 -5.15 -20.54 4.03
CA GLY A 554 -4.90 -20.45 2.62
C GLY A 554 -4.37 -19.09 2.20
N GLU A 555 -4.07 -18.99 0.91
CA GLU A 555 -3.57 -17.76 0.29
C GLU A 555 -4.22 -17.54 -1.07
N HIS A 556 -4.75 -16.34 -1.26
CA HIS A 556 -5.27 -15.83 -2.53
C HIS A 556 -4.15 -15.12 -3.29
N ASN A 557 -3.76 -15.66 -4.44
CA ASN A 557 -2.88 -14.99 -5.39
C ASN A 557 -3.71 -13.99 -6.20
N THR A 558 -3.59 -12.72 -5.85
CA THR A 558 -4.34 -11.60 -6.45
C THR A 558 -4.03 -11.38 -7.94
N THR A 559 -2.87 -11.82 -8.43
CA THR A 559 -2.55 -11.75 -9.87
C THR A 559 -3.35 -12.79 -10.66
N THR A 560 -3.48 -14.03 -10.16
CA THR A 560 -4.04 -15.19 -10.88
C THR A 560 -5.44 -15.62 -10.44
N ASP A 561 -5.93 -15.05 -9.34
CA ASP A 561 -7.12 -15.43 -8.56
C ASP A 561 -7.12 -16.87 -8.05
N GLU A 562 -5.94 -17.51 -7.99
CA GLU A 562 -5.79 -18.83 -7.38
C GLU A 562 -5.89 -18.74 -5.86
N ILE A 563 -6.63 -19.66 -5.25
CA ILE A 563 -6.71 -19.79 -3.79
C ILE A 563 -6.14 -21.14 -3.42
N GLU A 564 -4.95 -21.13 -2.82
CA GLU A 564 -4.31 -22.34 -2.31
C GLU A 564 -4.72 -22.55 -0.84
N LEU A 565 -5.36 -23.69 -0.54
CA LEU A 565 -5.63 -24.10 0.85
C LEU A 565 -4.52 -25.02 1.36
N TYR A 566 -3.82 -24.57 2.40
CA TYR A 566 -2.68 -25.27 2.99
C TYR A 566 -3.11 -26.48 3.83
N GLY A 567 -2.33 -27.56 3.73
CA GLY A 567 -2.49 -28.76 4.55
C GLY A 567 -3.67 -29.66 4.17
N ASP A 568 -3.95 -30.63 5.02
CA ASP A 568 -5.03 -31.60 4.87
C ASP A 568 -6.03 -31.50 6.04
N ALA A 569 -7.30 -31.79 5.77
CA ALA A 569 -8.30 -31.96 6.81
C ALA A 569 -8.38 -33.43 7.28
N PRO A 570 -8.96 -33.71 8.47
CA PRO A 570 -9.24 -35.08 8.91
C PRO A 570 -10.04 -35.89 7.89
N GLU A 571 -9.94 -37.22 7.90
CA GLU A 571 -10.69 -38.11 6.98
C GLU A 571 -12.20 -37.84 6.96
N SER A 572 -12.77 -37.32 8.06
CA SER A 572 -14.18 -36.93 8.16
C SER A 572 -14.58 -35.75 7.29
N HIS A 573 -13.62 -34.95 6.84
CA HIS A 573 -13.79 -33.70 6.08
C HIS A 573 -13.13 -33.76 4.70
N ALA A 574 -12.55 -34.90 4.32
CA ALA A 574 -11.79 -35.02 3.08
C ALA A 574 -12.64 -34.75 1.83
N ASP A 575 -13.90 -35.21 1.83
CA ASP A 575 -14.83 -34.94 0.72
C ASP A 575 -15.26 -33.47 0.71
N ASP A 576 -15.50 -32.86 1.87
CA ASP A 576 -15.86 -31.44 2.00
C ASP A 576 -14.72 -30.54 1.50
N LEU A 577 -13.47 -30.84 1.88
CA LEU A 577 -12.28 -30.10 1.44
C LEU A 577 -12.01 -30.29 -0.06
N ALA A 578 -12.23 -31.49 -0.60
CA ALA A 578 -12.06 -31.75 -2.02
C ALA A 578 -13.12 -31.00 -2.86
N GLN A 579 -14.35 -30.91 -2.35
CA GLN A 579 -15.41 -30.12 -2.97
C GLN A 579 -15.07 -28.63 -2.93
N LEU A 580 -14.68 -28.10 -1.75
CA LEU A 580 -14.27 -26.71 -1.60
C LEU A 580 -13.13 -26.34 -2.57
N ARG A 581 -12.09 -27.16 -2.69
CA ARG A 581 -11.00 -26.92 -3.65
C ARG A 581 -11.49 -26.84 -5.10
N ALA A 582 -12.43 -27.70 -5.49
CA ALA A 582 -13.00 -27.67 -6.84
C ALA A 582 -13.86 -26.42 -7.09
N ASP A 583 -14.62 -26.00 -6.08
CA ASP A 583 -15.47 -24.80 -6.18
C ASP A 583 -14.64 -23.51 -6.17
N LEU A 584 -13.48 -23.50 -5.48
CA LEU A 584 -12.50 -22.41 -5.57
C LEU A 584 -11.86 -22.32 -6.96
N ASP A 585 -11.60 -23.46 -7.63
CA ASP A 585 -11.13 -23.47 -9.02
C ASP A 585 -12.18 -22.88 -9.98
N ASP A 586 -13.45 -23.23 -9.80
CA ASP A 586 -14.56 -22.67 -10.58
C ASP A 586 -14.73 -21.15 -10.31
N ALA A 587 -14.57 -20.72 -9.05
CA ALA A 587 -14.61 -19.31 -8.67
C ALA A 587 -13.46 -18.51 -9.32
N ARG A 588 -12.25 -19.08 -9.39
CA ARG A 588 -11.10 -18.51 -10.10
C ARG A 588 -11.40 -18.30 -11.59
N GLU A 589 -12.04 -19.28 -12.24
CA GLU A 589 -12.42 -19.13 -13.66
C GLU A 589 -13.38 -17.94 -13.86
N GLY A 590 -14.37 -17.78 -12.96
CA GLY A 590 -15.31 -16.66 -12.97
C GLY A 590 -14.64 -15.30 -12.75
N ALA A 591 -13.87 -15.17 -11.67
CA ALA A 591 -13.22 -13.92 -11.30
C ALA A 591 -12.19 -13.45 -12.34
N THR A 592 -11.38 -14.37 -12.87
CA THR A 592 -10.43 -14.02 -13.94
C THR A 592 -11.13 -13.61 -15.24
N ALA A 593 -12.26 -14.24 -15.58
CA ALA A 593 -13.01 -13.88 -16.78
C ALA A 593 -13.62 -12.46 -16.69
N GLU A 594 -14.12 -12.09 -15.51
CA GLU A 594 -14.61 -10.74 -15.22
C GLU A 594 -13.48 -9.71 -15.36
N ARG A 595 -12.33 -9.96 -14.74
CA ARG A 595 -11.20 -9.03 -14.70
C ARG A 595 -10.46 -8.86 -16.03
N VAL A 596 -10.28 -9.93 -16.81
CA VAL A 596 -9.62 -9.84 -18.13
C VAL A 596 -10.57 -9.29 -19.20
N GLY A 597 -11.87 -9.45 -19.00
CA GLY A 597 -12.91 -9.00 -19.92
C GLY A 597 -13.16 -9.94 -21.11
N PRO A 598 -14.24 -9.70 -21.88
CA PRO A 598 -14.72 -10.61 -22.92
C PRO A 598 -13.82 -10.69 -24.16
N ASP A 599 -12.92 -9.72 -24.35
CA ASP A 599 -12.00 -9.65 -25.49
C ASP A 599 -10.74 -10.52 -25.33
N ALA A 600 -10.63 -11.25 -24.22
CA ALA A 600 -9.53 -12.16 -23.96
C ALA A 600 -9.42 -13.24 -25.06
N GLU A 601 -8.28 -13.28 -25.76
CA GLU A 601 -7.97 -14.36 -26.69
C GLU A 601 -7.58 -15.64 -25.92
N GLY A 602 -8.57 -16.48 -25.56
CA GLY A 602 -8.32 -17.78 -24.95
C GLY A 602 -8.91 -17.93 -23.56
N SER A 603 -8.18 -18.58 -22.64
CA SER A 603 -8.61 -18.75 -21.25
C SER A 603 -8.12 -17.56 -20.44
N ALA A 604 -9.02 -16.90 -19.71
CA ALA A 604 -8.70 -15.76 -18.86
C ALA A 604 -7.65 -16.13 -17.79
N VAL A 605 -7.82 -17.28 -17.14
CA VAL A 605 -6.83 -17.88 -16.24
C VAL A 605 -5.45 -17.98 -16.89
N ARG A 606 -5.35 -18.49 -18.12
CA ARG A 606 -4.04 -18.58 -18.80
C ARG A 606 -3.44 -17.22 -19.14
N GLU A 607 -4.26 -16.20 -19.35
CA GLU A 607 -3.76 -14.85 -19.64
C GLU A 607 -3.23 -14.18 -18.38
N THR A 608 -3.94 -14.29 -17.24
CA THR A 608 -3.43 -13.81 -15.95
C THR A 608 -2.15 -14.55 -15.57
N GLU A 609 -2.11 -15.86 -15.83
CA GLU A 609 -0.92 -16.67 -15.63
C GLU A 609 0.26 -16.26 -16.53
N ARG A 610 -0.01 -15.93 -17.79
CA ARG A 610 1.01 -15.42 -18.71
C ARG A 610 1.57 -14.10 -18.21
N ARG A 611 0.71 -13.19 -17.76
CA ARG A 611 1.09 -11.86 -17.23
C ARG A 611 1.99 -11.98 -16.00
N ALA A 612 1.63 -12.83 -15.04
CA ALA A 612 2.44 -13.08 -13.83
C ALA A 612 3.88 -13.55 -14.14
N GLY A 613 4.03 -14.46 -15.13
CA GLY A 613 5.32 -15.04 -15.51
C GLY A 613 6.09 -14.31 -16.61
N ASP A 614 5.54 -13.26 -17.21
CA ASP A 614 6.18 -12.52 -18.30
C ASP A 614 7.02 -11.37 -17.75
N TRP A 615 8.34 -11.55 -17.76
CA TRP A 615 9.31 -10.55 -17.30
C TRP A 615 9.27 -9.19 -18.05
N ALA A 616 8.61 -9.12 -19.20
CA ALA A 616 8.40 -7.89 -19.96
C ALA A 616 7.01 -7.28 -19.70
N GLU A 617 6.14 -7.98 -18.98
CA GLU A 617 4.84 -7.45 -18.57
C GLU A 617 5.05 -6.40 -17.50
N THR A 618 4.54 -5.21 -17.75
CA THR A 618 4.65 -4.08 -16.80
C THR A 618 3.37 -3.94 -15.96
N ARG A 619 2.29 -4.60 -16.39
CA ARG A 619 0.97 -4.63 -15.78
C ARG A 619 0.53 -6.07 -15.51
N PRO A 620 1.20 -6.79 -14.60
CA PRO A 620 0.78 -8.14 -14.24
C PRO A 620 -0.66 -8.14 -13.70
N GLU A 621 -0.95 -7.13 -12.87
CA GLU A 621 -2.25 -6.76 -12.33
C GLU A 621 -2.27 -5.24 -12.04
N TRP A 622 -3.39 -4.74 -11.51
CA TRP A 622 -3.60 -3.32 -11.19
C TRP A 622 -3.36 -2.97 -9.71
N GLY A 623 -3.09 -3.95 -8.85
CA GLY A 623 -3.08 -3.73 -7.40
C GLY A 623 -4.45 -3.21 -6.94
N LEU A 624 -4.45 -2.19 -6.09
CA LEU A 624 -5.65 -1.57 -5.52
C LEU A 624 -6.18 -0.39 -6.33
N ALA A 625 -5.79 -0.28 -7.61
CA ALA A 625 -6.30 0.78 -8.47
C ALA A 625 -7.82 0.66 -8.66
N GLY A 626 -8.52 1.79 -8.66
CA GLY A 626 -10.00 1.84 -8.61
C GLY A 626 -10.61 1.96 -7.21
N ASN A 627 -9.83 1.73 -6.13
CA ASN A 627 -10.33 1.90 -4.76
C ASN A 627 -10.93 3.29 -4.51
N ALA A 628 -12.08 3.33 -3.83
CA ALA A 628 -12.84 4.55 -3.57
C ALA A 628 -13.65 4.52 -2.28
N GLY A 629 -14.02 3.34 -1.77
CA GLY A 629 -14.85 3.25 -0.56
C GLY A 629 -14.38 2.20 0.45
N PHE A 630 -14.86 2.32 1.67
CA PHE A 630 -14.70 1.33 2.73
C PHE A 630 -16.05 1.04 3.36
N VAL A 631 -16.53 -0.20 3.27
CA VAL A 631 -17.82 -0.60 3.84
C VAL A 631 -17.58 -1.47 5.07
N VAL A 632 -18.13 -1.04 6.20
CA VAL A 632 -18.08 -1.75 7.49
C VAL A 632 -19.50 -2.20 7.84
N GLY A 633 -19.75 -3.50 7.78
CA GLY A 633 -21.06 -4.07 8.09
C GLY A 633 -21.16 -5.55 7.75
N PRO A 634 -22.33 -6.18 7.97
CA PRO A 634 -22.54 -7.58 7.62
C PRO A 634 -22.39 -7.83 6.12
N ARG A 635 -21.86 -8.99 5.73
CA ARG A 635 -21.61 -9.34 4.31
C ARG A 635 -22.89 -9.28 3.47
N GLU A 636 -24.02 -9.61 4.06
CA GLU A 636 -25.33 -9.62 3.42
C GLU A 636 -25.77 -8.22 2.93
N LEU A 637 -25.17 -7.14 3.42
CA LEU A 637 -25.43 -5.79 2.90
C LEU A 637 -24.82 -5.54 1.53
N THR A 638 -23.88 -6.39 1.10
CA THR A 638 -23.14 -6.26 -0.14
C THR A 638 -23.13 -7.54 -0.98
N SER A 639 -23.79 -8.63 -0.54
CA SER A 639 -23.75 -9.95 -1.21
C SER A 639 -24.18 -9.89 -2.66
N ASP A 640 -25.24 -9.15 -2.93
CA ASP A 640 -25.87 -9.03 -4.25
C ASP A 640 -25.45 -7.76 -5.01
N LEU A 641 -24.43 -7.06 -4.49
CA LEU A 641 -23.91 -5.83 -5.09
C LEU A 641 -22.59 -6.12 -5.81
N ASP A 642 -22.53 -5.70 -7.08
CA ASP A 642 -21.25 -5.51 -7.76
C ASP A 642 -20.73 -4.12 -7.37
N LEU A 643 -19.63 -4.09 -6.62
CA LEU A 643 -18.95 -2.85 -6.21
C LEU A 643 -17.74 -2.54 -7.11
N ASP A 644 -17.64 -3.22 -8.26
CA ASP A 644 -16.60 -3.08 -9.27
C ASP A 644 -15.16 -3.26 -8.71
N GLY A 645 -14.97 -3.99 -7.60
CA GLY A 645 -13.68 -4.09 -6.93
C GLY A 645 -13.16 -2.75 -6.38
N ARG A 646 -14.05 -1.81 -6.05
CA ARG A 646 -13.71 -0.44 -5.60
C ARG A 646 -13.83 -0.20 -4.10
N ALA A 647 -14.45 -1.13 -3.38
CA ALA A 647 -14.70 -1.01 -1.95
C ALA A 647 -13.85 -2.00 -1.16
N PHE A 648 -13.15 -1.51 -0.14
CA PHE A 648 -12.65 -2.37 0.93
C PHE A 648 -13.86 -2.86 1.75
N LEU A 649 -13.88 -4.14 2.10
CA LEU A 649 -15.04 -4.75 2.76
C LEU A 649 -14.63 -5.37 4.10
N HIS A 650 -15.08 -4.80 5.22
CA HIS A 650 -14.87 -5.36 6.56
C HIS A 650 -16.20 -5.88 7.12
N SER A 651 -16.19 -7.15 7.55
CA SER A 651 -17.35 -7.74 8.21
C SER A 651 -17.48 -7.21 9.63
N TYR A 652 -18.68 -6.74 10.01
CA TYR A 652 -18.97 -6.22 11.34
C TYR A 652 -20.47 -6.34 11.65
N ASP A 653 -20.85 -6.78 12.85
CA ASP A 653 -22.25 -6.76 13.32
C ASP A 653 -22.35 -5.97 14.64
N TRP A 654 -22.96 -4.78 14.58
CA TRP A 654 -23.15 -3.92 15.75
C TRP A 654 -23.98 -4.56 16.86
N SER A 655 -24.81 -5.57 16.54
CA SER A 655 -25.69 -6.21 17.52
C SER A 655 -24.94 -7.19 18.42
N THR A 656 -23.77 -7.67 17.98
CA THR A 656 -22.85 -8.50 18.77
C THR A 656 -21.80 -7.67 19.51
N ASP A 657 -21.75 -6.35 19.26
CA ASP A 657 -20.81 -5.40 19.86
C ASP A 657 -21.54 -4.36 20.74
N PRO A 658 -22.01 -4.75 21.93
CA PRO A 658 -22.79 -3.89 22.81
C PRO A 658 -21.97 -2.83 23.53
N ASP A 659 -20.64 -2.85 23.46
CA ASP A 659 -19.78 -1.84 24.09
C ASP A 659 -19.18 -0.90 23.04
N GLY A 660 -18.95 -1.36 21.80
CA GLY A 660 -18.41 -0.56 20.71
C GLY A 660 -16.91 -0.81 20.48
N ASP A 661 -16.28 -1.65 21.30
CA ASP A 661 -14.83 -1.91 21.28
C ASP A 661 -14.36 -2.44 19.92
N ALA A 662 -15.18 -3.27 19.26
CA ALA A 662 -14.87 -3.81 17.94
C ALA A 662 -14.94 -2.72 16.87
N LEU A 663 -15.97 -1.87 16.91
CA LEU A 663 -16.09 -0.73 16.01
C LEU A 663 -14.93 0.26 16.18
N GLU A 664 -14.60 0.59 17.43
CA GLU A 664 -13.46 1.45 17.79
C GLU A 664 -12.17 0.94 17.14
N ALA A 665 -11.87 -0.35 17.30
CA ALA A 665 -10.68 -0.97 16.69
C ALA A 665 -10.71 -0.92 15.14
N ILE A 666 -11.89 -1.05 14.52
CA ILE A 666 -12.04 -0.95 13.05
C ILE A 666 -11.77 0.48 12.55
N LEU A 667 -12.25 1.50 13.28
CA LEU A 667 -12.05 2.90 12.93
C LEU A 667 -10.61 3.37 13.18
N ALA A 668 -9.97 2.90 14.25
CA ALA A 668 -8.59 3.27 14.58
C ALA A 668 -7.52 2.52 13.76
N GLY A 669 -7.83 1.33 13.26
CA GLY A 669 -6.89 0.51 12.48
C GLY A 669 -7.25 0.46 10.99
N PRO A 670 -8.13 -0.47 10.56
CA PRO A 670 -8.52 -0.64 9.16
C PRO A 670 -8.92 0.63 8.40
N MET A 671 -9.68 1.56 9.00
CA MET A 671 -10.07 2.81 8.33
C MET A 671 -8.86 3.71 8.05
N VAL A 672 -7.91 3.83 8.98
CA VAL A 672 -6.66 4.59 8.78
C VAL A 672 -5.81 3.95 7.68
N VAL A 673 -5.61 2.63 7.73
CA VAL A 673 -4.82 1.90 6.73
C VAL A 673 -5.43 2.04 5.32
N THR A 674 -6.75 1.92 5.21
CA THR A 674 -7.44 2.09 3.92
C THR A 674 -7.39 3.53 3.42
N GLN A 675 -7.37 4.53 4.31
CA GLN A 675 -7.15 5.93 3.94
C GLN A 675 -5.72 6.18 3.44
N TRP A 676 -4.69 5.62 4.07
CA TRP A 676 -3.31 5.71 3.56
C TRP A 676 -3.15 5.07 2.19
N ILE A 677 -3.74 3.90 1.99
CA ILE A 677 -3.77 3.24 0.67
C ILE A 677 -4.47 4.16 -0.34
N ASN A 678 -5.67 4.66 -0.03
CA ASN A 678 -6.42 5.50 -0.93
C ASN A 678 -5.66 6.79 -1.29
N ALA A 679 -5.10 7.49 -0.31
CA ALA A 679 -4.30 8.69 -0.52
C ALA A 679 -3.07 8.43 -1.42
N GLN A 680 -2.37 7.30 -1.21
CA GLN A 680 -1.24 6.91 -2.06
C GLN A 680 -1.64 6.79 -3.52
N TYR A 681 -2.76 6.11 -3.82
CA TYR A 681 -3.28 5.96 -5.18
C TYR A 681 -3.81 7.28 -5.74
N TYR A 682 -4.49 8.09 -4.92
CA TYR A 682 -5.00 9.41 -5.28
C TYR A 682 -3.87 10.31 -5.79
N PHE A 683 -2.88 10.60 -4.94
CA PHE A 683 -1.82 11.55 -5.28
C PHE A 683 -0.90 11.03 -6.39
N SER A 684 -0.59 9.73 -6.40
CA SER A 684 0.21 9.14 -7.48
C SER A 684 -0.48 9.23 -8.85
N THR A 685 -1.82 9.31 -8.87
CA THR A 685 -2.62 9.46 -10.10
C THR A 685 -2.76 10.92 -10.51
N VAL A 686 -2.99 11.81 -9.54
CA VAL A 686 -3.16 13.25 -9.77
C VAL A 686 -1.90 13.88 -10.37
N ASP A 687 -0.74 13.62 -9.77
CA ASP A 687 0.54 14.08 -10.29
C ASP A 687 1.64 13.04 -10.05
N ASN A 688 1.76 12.11 -10.99
CA ASN A 688 2.71 11.02 -10.90
C ASN A 688 4.18 11.47 -10.89
N ALA A 689 4.48 12.67 -11.40
CA ALA A 689 5.84 13.19 -11.40
C ALA A 689 6.27 13.66 -10.00
N ALA A 690 5.34 14.20 -9.22
CA ALA A 690 5.59 14.69 -7.87
C ALA A 690 5.38 13.61 -6.80
N TYR A 691 4.30 12.83 -6.90
CA TYR A 691 3.86 11.92 -5.82
C TYR A 691 3.86 10.44 -6.22
N GLY A 692 4.30 10.12 -7.43
CA GLY A 692 4.37 8.75 -7.94
C GLY A 692 5.77 8.37 -8.39
N SER A 693 5.89 7.16 -8.94
CA SER A 693 7.20 6.62 -9.29
C SER A 693 7.52 6.62 -10.78
N GLY A 694 6.79 7.38 -11.58
CA GLY A 694 7.03 7.47 -13.00
C GLY A 694 6.75 6.15 -13.72
N SER A 695 7.55 5.86 -14.75
CA SER A 695 7.35 4.67 -15.59
C SER A 695 8.26 3.51 -15.20
N LYS A 696 7.67 2.33 -14.98
CA LYS A 696 8.39 1.06 -14.77
C LYS A 696 9.43 0.76 -15.85
N ALA A 697 9.19 1.23 -17.08
CA ALA A 697 10.11 1.03 -18.20
C ALA A 697 11.47 1.73 -18.03
N THR A 698 11.55 2.73 -17.15
CA THR A 698 12.75 3.55 -16.90
C THR A 698 13.28 3.44 -15.47
N HIS A 699 12.73 2.51 -14.67
CA HIS A 699 13.18 2.28 -13.31
C HIS A 699 14.58 1.68 -13.27
N ASN A 700 15.41 2.21 -12.40
CA ASN A 700 16.69 1.62 -12.03
C ASN A 700 16.69 1.36 -10.52
N PRO A 701 16.71 0.09 -10.06
CA PRO A 701 16.83 -0.24 -8.64
C PRO A 701 18.13 0.28 -8.03
N VAL A 702 18.03 0.77 -6.80
CA VAL A 702 19.13 1.41 -6.06
C VAL A 702 19.25 0.78 -4.69
N GLY A 703 20.40 0.17 -4.40
CA GLY A 703 20.81 -0.23 -3.05
C GLY A 703 19.89 -1.19 -2.29
N ASN A 704 18.93 -1.85 -2.97
CA ASN A 704 17.77 -2.54 -2.39
C ASN A 704 16.73 -1.64 -1.70
N VAL A 705 16.92 -0.33 -1.66
CA VAL A 705 16.06 0.56 -0.85
C VAL A 705 14.99 1.25 -1.70
N GLY A 706 15.23 1.44 -3.00
CA GLY A 706 14.21 2.01 -3.89
C GLY A 706 14.64 2.05 -5.35
N VAL A 707 14.04 2.95 -6.11
CA VAL A 707 14.32 3.10 -7.54
C VAL A 707 14.55 4.57 -7.91
N TYR A 708 15.33 4.77 -8.97
CA TYR A 708 15.35 6.04 -9.72
C TYR A 708 14.52 5.93 -10.98
N GLN A 709 14.00 7.06 -11.46
CA GLN A 709 13.58 7.21 -12.84
C GLN A 709 14.77 7.70 -13.69
N GLY A 710 15.39 6.80 -14.46
CA GLY A 710 16.60 7.12 -15.23
C GLY A 710 17.88 6.99 -14.41
N ASN A 711 18.87 7.87 -14.63
CA ASN A 711 20.25 7.63 -14.20
C ASN A 711 20.61 8.14 -12.79
N GLY A 712 19.67 8.71 -12.05
CA GLY A 712 19.91 9.34 -10.75
C GLY A 712 18.73 10.22 -10.33
N GLY A 713 18.91 10.95 -9.22
CA GLY A 713 17.89 11.84 -8.67
C GLY A 713 17.41 11.38 -7.30
N ASP A 714 16.25 11.88 -6.93
CA ASP A 714 15.60 11.45 -5.70
C ASP A 714 15.12 9.99 -5.79
N LEU A 715 14.93 9.36 -4.64
CA LEU A 715 14.27 8.06 -4.56
C LEU A 715 12.80 8.24 -5.00
N MET A 716 12.35 7.48 -6.00
CA MET A 716 10.95 7.59 -6.40
C MET A 716 10.06 7.06 -5.27
N THR A 717 9.02 7.83 -4.94
CA THR A 717 8.00 7.46 -3.96
C THR A 717 6.72 7.05 -4.68
N GLY A 718 5.75 6.52 -3.94
CA GLY A 718 4.44 6.18 -4.47
C GLY A 718 4.44 5.20 -5.63
N LEU A 719 3.37 5.25 -6.43
CA LEU A 719 3.04 4.18 -7.38
C LEU A 719 3.39 4.53 -8.83
N PRO A 720 3.78 3.53 -9.64
CA PRO A 720 4.16 3.77 -11.02
C PRO A 720 2.94 3.94 -11.92
N ARG A 721 3.08 4.66 -13.03
CA ARG A 721 2.00 4.87 -14.02
C ARG A 721 1.35 3.57 -14.47
N GLN A 722 2.10 2.49 -14.58
CA GLN A 722 1.56 1.20 -15.01
C GLN A 722 0.59 0.57 -13.99
N SER A 723 0.61 0.99 -12.73
CA SER A 723 -0.38 0.57 -11.73
C SER A 723 -1.61 1.49 -11.69
N LEU A 724 -1.61 2.62 -12.41
CA LEU A 724 -2.60 3.69 -12.23
C LEU A 724 -3.30 4.12 -13.53
N MET A 725 -2.63 3.96 -14.67
CA MET A 725 -3.02 4.51 -15.97
C MET A 725 -3.27 3.39 -16.98
N ALA A 726 -4.47 3.39 -17.56
CA ALA A 726 -4.86 2.52 -18.68
C ALA A 726 -4.10 2.91 -19.96
N ALA A 727 -4.04 4.21 -20.24
CA ALA A 727 -3.28 4.82 -21.32
C ALA A 727 -2.61 6.13 -20.85
N ASP A 728 -1.88 6.83 -21.72
CA ASP A 728 -1.07 7.97 -21.29
C ASP A 728 -1.87 9.08 -20.58
N ASP A 729 -3.06 9.38 -21.08
CA ASP A 729 -3.99 10.40 -20.57
C ASP A 729 -5.30 9.79 -20.03
N GLU A 730 -5.31 8.48 -19.77
CA GLU A 730 -6.50 7.74 -19.33
C GLU A 730 -6.19 7.05 -17.99
N PRO A 731 -6.57 7.67 -16.86
CA PRO A 731 -6.39 7.07 -15.56
C PRO A 731 -7.33 5.87 -15.40
N TYR A 732 -6.78 4.73 -14.99
CA TYR A 732 -7.56 3.57 -14.56
C TYR A 732 -8.05 3.77 -13.12
N HIS A 733 -7.16 4.21 -12.23
CA HIS A 733 -7.55 4.63 -10.89
C HIS A 733 -8.30 5.96 -10.97
N GLN A 734 -9.48 6.05 -10.35
CA GLN A 734 -10.23 7.29 -10.23
C GLN A 734 -9.81 7.96 -8.92
N PRO A 735 -9.12 9.12 -8.96
CA PRO A 735 -8.58 9.77 -7.77
C PRO A 735 -9.72 10.41 -6.95
N LEU A 736 -10.32 9.62 -6.08
CA LEU A 736 -11.33 10.02 -5.09
C LEU A 736 -10.75 9.85 -3.69
N ARG A 737 -11.07 10.77 -2.77
CA ARG A 737 -10.82 10.53 -1.34
C ARG A 737 -11.74 9.44 -0.83
N LEU A 738 -11.26 8.68 0.16
CA LEU A 738 -11.95 7.51 0.68
C LEU A 738 -13.35 7.87 1.21
N SER A 739 -14.36 7.11 0.76
CA SER A 739 -15.72 7.19 1.28
C SER A 739 -16.03 6.00 2.19
N THR A 740 -16.07 6.23 3.50
CA THR A 740 -16.35 5.21 4.50
C THR A 740 -17.85 5.13 4.81
N VAL A 741 -18.43 3.94 4.72
CA VAL A 741 -19.84 3.66 5.03
C VAL A 741 -19.90 2.64 6.16
N VAL A 742 -20.49 3.02 7.29
CA VAL A 742 -20.60 2.17 8.49
C VAL A 742 -22.06 1.82 8.77
N HIS A 743 -22.35 0.54 8.90
CA HIS A 743 -23.65 0.03 9.32
C HIS A 743 -23.70 -0.16 10.84
N ALA A 744 -24.03 0.92 11.57
CA ALA A 744 -24.12 0.94 13.02
C ALA A 744 -25.00 2.09 13.51
N PRO A 745 -25.48 2.08 14.77
CA PRO A 745 -26.15 3.24 15.35
C PRO A 745 -25.22 4.46 15.39
N VAL A 746 -25.73 5.67 15.05
CA VAL A 746 -24.92 6.90 15.03
C VAL A 746 -24.25 7.17 16.36
N GLU A 747 -24.95 6.90 17.47
CA GLU A 747 -24.39 7.06 18.81
C GLU A 747 -23.17 6.17 19.05
N ARG A 748 -23.14 4.95 18.50
CA ARG A 748 -21.99 4.03 18.63
C ARG A 748 -20.77 4.54 17.92
N VAL A 749 -20.95 5.03 16.70
CA VAL A 749 -19.88 5.59 15.89
C VAL A 749 -19.33 6.85 16.55
N THR A 750 -20.22 7.69 17.10
CA THR A 750 -19.82 8.90 17.83
C THR A 750 -18.99 8.56 19.08
N ASP A 751 -19.43 7.57 19.87
CA ASP A 751 -18.70 7.14 21.06
C ASP A 751 -17.33 6.54 20.69
N ALA A 752 -17.27 5.73 19.62
CA ALA A 752 -16.02 5.15 19.13
C ALA A 752 -15.02 6.21 18.62
N LEU A 753 -15.48 7.28 17.98
CA LEU A 753 -14.60 8.37 17.52
C LEU A 753 -14.06 9.24 18.68
N ALA A 754 -14.80 9.33 19.79
CA ALA A 754 -14.48 10.25 20.89
C ALA A 754 -13.10 10.00 21.54
N ASP A 755 -12.59 8.78 21.47
CA ASP A 755 -11.30 8.37 22.03
C ASP A 755 -10.15 8.40 21.00
N HIS A 756 -10.42 8.79 19.74
CA HIS A 756 -9.45 8.81 18.63
C HIS A 756 -9.35 10.19 17.96
N GLU A 757 -8.51 11.06 18.53
CA GLU A 757 -8.26 12.42 18.02
C GLU A 757 -7.67 12.39 16.60
N GLU A 758 -6.73 11.48 16.31
CA GLU A 758 -6.11 11.35 14.98
C GLU A 758 -7.13 11.02 13.87
N VAL A 759 -8.09 10.12 14.15
CA VAL A 759 -9.16 9.77 13.19
C VAL A 759 -10.13 10.94 13.03
N THR A 760 -10.46 11.62 14.12
CA THR A 760 -11.36 12.78 14.11
C THR A 760 -10.74 13.96 13.37
N GLU A 761 -9.44 14.18 13.52
CA GLU A 761 -8.68 15.23 12.81
C GLU A 761 -8.73 14.99 11.29
N LEU A 762 -8.49 13.77 10.83
CA LEU A 762 -8.64 13.42 9.41
C LEU A 762 -10.04 13.70 8.86
N LEU A 763 -11.09 13.41 9.64
CA LEU A 763 -12.48 13.67 9.25
C LEU A 763 -12.81 15.17 9.26
N ASP A 764 -12.42 15.88 10.32
CA ASP A 764 -12.68 17.32 10.48
C ASP A 764 -11.96 18.17 9.43
N ASN A 765 -10.82 17.68 8.93
CA ASN A 765 -10.01 18.27 7.88
C ASN A 765 -10.32 17.74 6.46
N ASP A 766 -11.41 16.98 6.27
CA ASP A 766 -11.89 16.51 4.96
C ASP A 766 -10.90 15.61 4.19
N TRP A 767 -10.05 14.83 4.88
CA TRP A 767 -9.14 13.86 4.23
C TRP A 767 -9.85 12.58 3.78
N LEU A 768 -10.98 12.27 4.40
CA LEU A 768 -11.90 11.20 4.03
C LEU A 768 -13.31 11.54 4.48
N SER A 769 -14.31 10.85 3.96
CA SER A 769 -15.71 11.03 4.35
C SER A 769 -16.26 9.84 5.12
N LEU A 770 -17.18 10.09 6.05
CA LEU A 770 -17.84 9.07 6.85
C LEU A 770 -19.36 9.21 6.75
N THR A 771 -20.04 8.13 6.39
CA THR A 771 -21.49 8.04 6.40
C THR A 771 -21.95 6.83 7.22
N VAL A 772 -22.91 7.04 8.09
CA VAL A 772 -23.49 6.00 8.93
C VAL A 772 -24.89 5.65 8.44
N VAL A 773 -25.10 4.37 8.11
CA VAL A 773 -26.44 3.82 7.85
C VAL A 773 -26.96 3.23 9.16
N ASP A 774 -27.90 3.92 9.80
CA ASP A 774 -28.34 3.58 11.16
C ASP A 774 -29.48 2.54 11.16
N PRO A 775 -29.21 1.28 11.56
CA PRO A 775 -30.22 0.22 11.57
C PRO A 775 -31.32 0.44 12.62
N THR A 776 -31.08 1.26 13.65
CA THR A 776 -32.08 1.57 14.68
C THR A 776 -33.07 2.66 14.24
N ARG A 777 -32.78 3.31 13.10
CA ARG A 777 -33.53 4.43 12.54
C ARG A 777 -34.04 4.17 11.13
N ASP A 778 -34.42 2.92 10.83
CA ASP A 778 -34.96 2.49 9.51
C ASP A 778 -33.90 2.60 8.39
N HIS A 779 -32.64 2.28 8.72
CA HIS A 779 -31.48 2.35 7.84
C HIS A 779 -31.37 3.70 7.14
N ARG A 780 -31.61 4.79 7.89
CA ARG A 780 -31.37 6.15 7.41
C ARG A 780 -29.90 6.47 7.47
N ALA A 781 -29.42 7.14 6.44
CA ALA A 781 -28.04 7.59 6.34
C ALA A 781 -27.83 8.94 7.04
N PHE A 782 -26.68 9.07 7.70
CA PHE A 782 -26.21 10.28 8.37
C PHE A 782 -24.76 10.53 7.95
N GLU A 783 -24.49 11.69 7.38
CA GLU A 783 -23.15 12.11 6.97
C GLU A 783 -22.47 12.85 8.12
N TYR A 784 -21.20 12.54 8.35
CA TYR A 784 -20.34 13.26 9.27
C TYR A 784 -20.03 14.64 8.68
N GLU A 785 -20.09 15.69 9.51
CA GLU A 785 -19.61 17.03 9.12
C GLU A 785 -18.28 17.36 9.80
N ARG A 786 -18.33 17.97 10.98
CA ARG A 786 -17.17 18.38 11.77
C ARG A 786 -17.53 18.32 13.25
N ASP A 787 -16.55 18.19 14.13
CA ASP A 787 -16.73 18.21 15.58
C ASP A 787 -17.71 17.12 16.07
N SER A 788 -17.72 15.95 15.42
CA SER A 788 -18.66 14.85 15.68
C SER A 788 -20.15 15.21 15.50
N GLU A 789 -20.44 16.20 14.66
CA GLU A 789 -21.81 16.52 14.23
C GLU A 789 -22.24 15.70 13.01
N TRP A 790 -23.52 15.32 12.98
CA TRP A 790 -24.11 14.47 11.96
C TRP A 790 -25.29 15.14 11.30
N GLN A 791 -25.33 15.13 9.96
CA GLN A 791 -26.50 15.57 9.19
C GLN A 791 -27.19 14.40 8.50
N PRO A 792 -28.53 14.38 8.42
CA PRO A 792 -29.22 13.39 7.60
C PRO A 792 -28.78 13.53 6.15
N ALA A 793 -28.38 12.42 5.52
CA ALA A 793 -28.11 12.40 4.10
C ALA A 793 -29.36 12.82 3.32
N SER A 794 -29.18 13.54 2.21
CA SER A 794 -30.30 14.03 1.40
C SER A 794 -31.14 12.84 0.89
N GLU A 795 -32.47 12.88 1.08
CA GLU A 795 -33.36 11.83 0.56
C GLU A 795 -33.24 11.80 -0.98
N PRO A 796 -33.09 10.62 -1.61
CA PRO A 796 -32.90 10.53 -3.05
C PRO A 796 -34.10 11.13 -3.79
N THR A 797 -33.83 12.03 -4.73
CA THR A 797 -34.81 12.42 -5.73
C THR A 797 -35.11 11.16 -6.54
N ALA A 798 -36.31 10.59 -6.37
CA ALA A 798 -36.76 9.36 -7.03
C ALA A 798 -36.63 9.43 -8.56
N SER A 799 -35.44 9.12 -9.06
CA SER A 799 -35.14 8.77 -10.43
C SER A 799 -34.94 7.27 -10.43
N GLU A 800 -35.82 6.53 -11.12
CA GLU A 800 -35.64 5.09 -11.30
C GLU A 800 -34.19 4.82 -11.71
N PRO A 801 -33.46 3.88 -11.08
CA PRO A 801 -32.14 3.52 -11.55
C PRO A 801 -32.32 3.01 -12.99
N SER A 802 -31.84 3.78 -13.95
CA SER A 802 -31.61 3.24 -15.28
C SER A 802 -30.58 2.15 -15.05
N ALA A 803 -30.99 0.89 -15.21
CA ALA A 803 -30.08 -0.22 -15.44
C ALA A 803 -29.36 0.05 -16.76
N THR A 804 -28.42 0.98 -16.73
CA THR A 804 -27.36 1.10 -17.70
C THR A 804 -26.18 0.53 -16.93
N GLU A 805 -25.84 -0.72 -17.26
CA GLU A 805 -24.53 -1.26 -16.95
C GLU A 805 -23.51 -0.13 -17.18
N PRO A 806 -22.68 0.25 -16.20
CA PRO A 806 -21.46 0.94 -16.56
C PRO A 806 -20.74 -0.05 -17.48
N GLU A 807 -20.60 0.28 -18.77
CA GLU A 807 -19.72 -0.48 -19.64
C GLU A 807 -18.36 -0.50 -18.93
N ALA A 808 -17.92 -1.69 -18.52
CA ALA A 808 -16.55 -1.91 -18.07
C ALA A 808 -15.62 -1.17 -19.02
N PRO A 809 -14.56 -0.48 -18.53
CA PRO A 809 -13.64 0.23 -19.40
C PRO A 809 -13.11 -0.73 -20.46
N THR A 810 -13.69 -0.67 -21.66
CA THR A 810 -13.32 -1.54 -22.76
C THR A 810 -11.87 -1.23 -23.09
N ALA A 811 -11.00 -2.23 -22.96
CA ALA A 811 -9.61 -2.09 -23.36
C ALA A 811 -9.56 -1.53 -24.80
N PRO A 812 -8.77 -0.49 -25.07
CA PRO A 812 -8.80 0.16 -26.37
C PRO A 812 -8.36 -0.81 -27.47
N GLU A 813 -9.12 -0.86 -28.56
CA GLU A 813 -8.73 -1.53 -29.80
C GLU A 813 -7.33 -1.04 -30.19
N ARG A 814 -6.37 -1.97 -30.26
CA ARG A 814 -5.02 -1.68 -30.75
C ARG A 814 -5.11 -1.16 -32.18
N GLU A 815 -4.96 0.15 -32.38
CA GLU A 815 -4.71 0.71 -33.72
C GLU A 815 -3.40 0.09 -34.26
N HIS A 816 -3.54 -0.79 -35.25
CA HIS A 816 -2.43 -1.35 -35.97
C HIS A 816 -1.60 -0.24 -36.63
N ALA A 817 -0.36 -0.07 -36.15
CA ALA A 817 0.66 0.72 -36.84
C ALA A 817 0.76 0.27 -38.31
N PRO A 818 0.80 1.21 -39.29
CA PRO A 818 0.86 0.84 -40.69
C PRO A 818 2.19 0.16 -40.99
N ALA A 819 2.10 -1.02 -41.60
CA ALA A 819 3.25 -1.79 -42.06
C ALA A 819 4.19 -0.91 -42.89
N ALA A 820 5.45 -0.78 -42.45
CA ALA A 820 6.52 -0.21 -43.23
C ALA A 820 6.65 -0.99 -44.54
N ALA A 821 6.41 -0.31 -45.66
CA ALA A 821 6.63 -0.84 -46.98
C ALA A 821 8.12 -1.10 -47.21
N ASP A 822 8.44 -2.27 -47.76
CA ASP A 822 9.73 -2.59 -48.38
C ASP A 822 10.13 -1.51 -49.41
N ASP A 823 11.24 -0.81 -49.14
CA ASP A 823 12.30 -0.46 -50.11
C ASP A 823 13.59 -0.01 -49.40
#